data_AF-A0A671T6E0-F1
#
_entry.id   AF-A0A671T6E0-F1
#
_cell.length_a   1.000
_cell.length_b   1.000
_cell.length_c   1.000
_cell.angle_alpha   90.00
_cell.angle_beta   90.00
_cell.angle_gamma   90.00
#
_symmetry.space_group_name_H-M   'P 1'
#
loop_
_entity.id
_entity.type
_entity.pdbx_description
1 polymer ?
#
loop_
_entity_poly.entity_id
_entity_poly.type
_entity_poly.pdbx_seq_one_letter_code
_entity_poly.pdbx_strand_id
1 'polypeptide(L)'
;MEGPLMIKTEKVLHLNSSKGRTVRVVREHYVREQVPCGSPLCQADCHNDGKVLSGDVTHYVVPDVGVVRAFLEILEFRELQGIVLTQTAYQTVQHTRGHHYFVYLVPELQKKKSLCAFCSRNVYNAAVWYYNHLAGLQPVVMITEDNDAISEFSAVNSGVYVISTQEYLLSFWPDLQAAHDLYNSIAQTLQERESEGVEKVYTEHLPAEVLEAGIKSGRYIQGILSVNKHRAQNEAFVRYEGSASKNTELNSDVLINGAKHRNRAVHGDVVVIELLPCNEWKGRTMALTEGQGEEQPLEETQSQPMPSGRVVGILQRNWRDYVVTFPPLEEVQSQSRNSQKILVIPWDYRIPKIRISTQQAEALQDQRVIVRLDSWESTSVYPNGHCVRVLGKTGELETEIQTILLENCIHVPPFSEAQLREMPVNTEENRWQMDTSEVSSRRDLRDTHLVFSIDPKGCEDVDDTLSVRTLPGGKRLELGVHIADVTYFVREGSLTDLEARSRATTYYLADRRYDMLPAVLSADLCSLLGGVDRYAMSVLWELDAETLDVCTVWYGHTLIRSSYQLYYELAQSLLNGEEVEVPELSQLKGSQRDQKLAELLQALETLTRVARHLRAQRDKGGALELEGVEVRAQLDEEKNITALVPKQPLEVHETVAECMIYANHWVARKIQESFPHQALLRHHPPPKQEFFNHLINCAKARGFSIDTRSNRALADSLEQAVDPQDPLVNKLMRMMATQAMSNALYFSTRACPEEQYYHYGLALDRYTHFTSPIRRYADILVHRLLMSAIQLEKEGSLSKPLASNKELEELTQHINNKNRAAQHAQKQSTELFQCLYFRDKDAKTDERCVADAVIYAVRANGFLAFIPQYGVKGAVHLKDREGQVVSVEGDGRCEWKAGTLQRYPDRISSCTSTGTHTFDLFSHVTVRISVEPSRCHADSLCLELISNKPHCPVQPESQPAGRGRSELVQDVVRWAEEASLQAEEERGRKPRLSREERQFRQSRTPNLYALLQEISELALLDLSVCQIRNTEEQTCTASS
;
A
#
# COMPACT_ATOMS: atom_id res chain seq x y z
N MET A 1 2.98 36.14 -37.65
CA MET A 1 3.55 34.78 -37.78
C MET A 1 2.40 33.87 -38.13
N GLU A 2 2.35 33.41 -39.38
CA GLU A 2 1.38 32.41 -39.82
C GLU A 2 1.58 31.14 -38.98
N GLY A 3 0.52 30.64 -38.35
CA GLY A 3 0.59 29.38 -37.61
C GLY A 3 0.96 28.21 -38.53
N PRO A 4 1.52 27.11 -38.00
CA PRO A 4 1.92 25.97 -38.82
C PRO A 4 0.74 25.47 -39.65
N LEU A 5 0.96 25.25 -40.95
CA LEU A 5 0.00 24.66 -41.87
C LEU A 5 -0.42 23.29 -41.31
N MET A 6 -1.66 23.17 -40.85
CA MET A 6 -2.24 21.91 -40.39
C MET A 6 -3.23 21.42 -41.45
N ILE A 7 -2.96 20.23 -42.00
CA ILE A 7 -3.86 19.60 -42.96
C ILE A 7 -4.99 18.93 -42.18
N LYS A 8 -6.22 19.43 -42.37
CA LYS A 8 -7.41 18.83 -41.77
C LYS A 8 -7.92 17.69 -42.64
N THR A 9 -8.07 16.51 -42.05
CA THR A 9 -8.70 15.34 -42.65
C THR A 9 -9.87 14.87 -41.79
N GLU A 10 -10.71 13.96 -42.29
CA GLU A 10 -11.83 13.40 -41.53
C GLU A 10 -11.61 11.91 -41.29
N LYS A 11 -11.73 11.47 -40.03
CA LYS A 11 -11.75 10.07 -39.64
C LYS A 11 -13.18 9.66 -39.32
N VAL A 12 -13.77 8.84 -40.18
CA VAL A 12 -15.13 8.30 -40.00
C VAL A 12 -15.05 6.97 -39.27
N LEU A 13 -15.82 6.85 -38.19
CA LEU A 13 -15.93 5.66 -37.35
C LEU A 13 -17.40 5.23 -37.28
N HIS A 14 -17.66 3.93 -37.36
CA HIS A 14 -18.98 3.36 -37.14
C HIS A 14 -18.98 2.64 -35.78
N LEU A 15 -19.53 3.30 -34.76
CA LEU A 15 -19.58 2.78 -33.40
C LEU A 15 -20.97 2.21 -33.11
N ASN A 16 -21.06 0.95 -32.70
CA ASN A 16 -22.31 0.41 -32.18
C ASN A 16 -22.47 0.83 -30.71
N SER A 17 -23.62 1.37 -30.35
CA SER A 17 -23.94 1.65 -28.95
C SER A 17 -24.33 0.36 -28.24
N SER A 18 -24.18 0.34 -26.91
CA SER A 18 -24.64 -0.75 -26.03
C SER A 18 -26.15 -1.05 -26.14
N LYS A 19 -26.92 -0.20 -26.84
CA LYS A 19 -28.34 -0.40 -27.18
C LYS A 19 -28.56 -0.92 -28.61
N GLY A 20 -27.52 -1.41 -29.29
CA GLY A 20 -27.59 -1.97 -30.64
C GLY A 20 -27.75 -0.94 -31.77
N ARG A 21 -27.56 0.36 -31.50
CA ARG A 21 -27.65 1.42 -32.52
C ARG A 21 -26.27 1.72 -33.10
N THR A 22 -26.11 1.64 -34.42
CA THR A 22 -24.88 2.09 -35.09
C THR A 22 -24.89 3.62 -35.20
N VAL A 23 -23.87 4.25 -34.62
CA VAL A 23 -23.62 5.69 -34.64
C VAL A 23 -22.41 5.94 -35.53
N ARG A 24 -22.59 6.74 -36.58
CA ARG A 24 -21.49 7.25 -37.39
C ARG A 24 -20.86 8.44 -36.67
N VAL A 25 -19.64 8.28 -36.21
CA VAL A 25 -18.84 9.34 -35.58
C VAL A 25 -17.82 9.84 -36.59
N VAL A 26 -17.90 11.11 -36.94
CA VAL A 26 -16.90 11.78 -37.78
C VAL A 26 -16.02 12.61 -36.84
N ARG A 27 -14.73 12.31 -36.80
CA ARG A 27 -13.74 13.08 -36.04
C ARG A 27 -12.86 13.84 -37.00
N GLU A 28 -12.60 15.10 -36.72
CA GLU A 28 -11.56 15.85 -37.39
C GLU A 28 -10.20 15.26 -37.01
N HIS A 29 -9.33 15.05 -37.99
CA HIS A 29 -8.00 14.49 -37.80
C HIS A 29 -6.99 15.45 -38.43
N TYR A 30 -6.25 16.15 -37.58
CA TYR A 30 -5.27 17.14 -37.99
C TYR A 30 -3.90 16.49 -38.20
N VAL A 31 -3.35 16.64 -39.40
CA VAL A 31 -2.00 16.21 -39.73
C VAL A 31 -1.09 17.43 -39.57
N ARG A 32 -0.11 17.31 -38.69
CA ARG A 32 0.88 18.36 -38.39
C ARG A 32 2.13 18.13 -39.22
N GLU A 33 2.68 19.18 -39.81
CA GLU A 33 3.97 19.12 -40.52
C GLU A 33 5.16 19.00 -39.56
N GLN A 34 5.04 19.56 -38.35
CA GLN A 34 6.10 19.57 -37.34
C GLN A 34 5.74 18.65 -36.16
N VAL A 35 6.30 17.45 -36.19
CA VAL A 35 6.30 16.49 -35.07
C VAL A 35 7.76 16.19 -34.74
N PRO A 36 8.20 16.33 -33.48
CA PRO A 36 9.59 16.09 -33.13
C PRO A 36 9.93 14.61 -33.22
N CYS A 37 11.10 14.31 -33.81
CA CYS A 37 11.59 12.92 -33.90
C CYS A 37 12.27 12.45 -32.60
N GLY A 38 12.62 13.37 -31.69
CA GLY A 38 13.29 13.06 -30.43
C GLY A 38 14.70 12.48 -30.59
N SER A 39 15.26 12.43 -31.79
CA SER A 39 16.60 11.87 -32.04
C SER A 39 17.67 12.95 -31.91
N PRO A 40 18.80 12.71 -31.20
CA PRO A 40 19.93 13.63 -31.17
C PRO A 40 20.68 13.67 -32.51
N LEU A 41 20.44 12.68 -33.38
CA LEU A 41 21.00 12.58 -34.73
C LEU A 41 20.16 13.34 -35.78
N CYS A 42 19.13 14.06 -35.34
CA CYS A 42 18.28 14.83 -36.24
C CYS A 42 19.07 15.94 -36.93
N GLN A 43 19.04 15.95 -38.27
CA GLN A 43 19.64 17.01 -39.08
C GLN A 43 18.62 18.09 -39.52
N ALA A 44 17.35 17.89 -39.19
CA ALA A 44 16.24 18.74 -39.63
C ALA A 44 15.81 19.77 -38.56
N ASP A 45 16.63 19.99 -37.52
CA ASP A 45 16.35 20.89 -36.39
C ASP A 45 14.95 20.72 -35.77
N CYS A 46 14.52 19.48 -35.60
CA CYS A 46 13.27 19.19 -34.90
C CYS A 46 13.30 19.72 -33.46
N HIS A 47 12.22 20.39 -33.04
CA HIS A 47 12.09 20.93 -31.68
C HIS A 47 12.05 19.81 -30.62
N ASN A 48 13.12 19.62 -29.85
CA ASN A 48 13.14 18.63 -28.76
C ASN A 48 12.59 19.22 -27.46
N ASP A 49 11.64 18.54 -26.83
CA ASP A 49 11.00 18.89 -25.55
C ASP A 49 11.75 18.34 -24.33
N GLY A 50 13.01 17.92 -24.51
CA GLY A 50 13.85 17.32 -23.47
C GLY A 50 13.78 15.79 -23.38
N LYS A 51 12.89 15.13 -24.12
CA LYS A 51 12.81 13.66 -24.20
C LYS A 51 13.55 13.18 -25.44
N VAL A 52 14.82 12.81 -25.27
CA VAL A 52 15.73 12.48 -26.38
C VAL A 52 16.02 10.97 -26.38
N LEU A 53 15.92 10.33 -27.55
CA LEU A 53 16.38 8.96 -27.80
C LEU A 53 17.89 8.86 -27.51
N SER A 54 18.36 7.70 -27.07
CA SER A 54 19.81 7.50 -26.92
C SER A 54 20.46 7.57 -28.30
N GLY A 55 21.41 8.49 -28.48
CA GLY A 55 22.19 8.61 -29.72
C GLY A 55 23.35 7.63 -29.81
N ASP A 56 23.66 6.94 -28.70
CA ASP A 56 24.77 5.99 -28.58
C ASP A 56 24.24 4.55 -28.62
N VAL A 57 23.54 4.23 -29.72
CA VAL A 57 22.97 2.89 -29.97
C VAL A 57 23.29 2.47 -31.39
N THR A 58 23.35 1.17 -31.66
CA THR A 58 23.74 0.64 -32.98
C THR A 58 22.62 0.73 -34.02
N HIS A 59 21.36 0.76 -33.56
CA HIS A 59 20.16 0.88 -34.39
C HIS A 59 19.00 1.41 -33.54
N TYR A 60 17.94 1.89 -34.19
CA TYR A 60 16.64 2.11 -33.54
C TYR A 60 15.73 0.92 -33.80
N VAL A 61 14.91 0.55 -32.81
CA VAL A 61 13.96 -0.56 -32.92
C VAL A 61 12.52 -0.04 -32.87
N VAL A 62 11.69 -0.49 -33.81
CA VAL A 62 10.29 -0.07 -33.94
C VAL A 62 9.40 -1.33 -33.80
N PRO A 63 8.87 -1.62 -32.59
CA PRO A 63 8.05 -2.79 -32.40
C PRO A 63 6.64 -2.61 -33.00
N ASP A 64 6.19 -3.66 -33.68
CA ASP A 64 4.82 -3.74 -34.19
C ASP A 64 3.81 -4.05 -33.09
N VAL A 65 2.53 -3.81 -33.38
CA VAL A 65 1.41 -3.96 -32.45
C VAL A 65 1.32 -5.37 -31.85
N GLY A 66 1.56 -6.39 -32.66
CA GLY A 66 1.60 -7.78 -32.20
C GLY A 66 2.69 -8.02 -31.17
N VAL A 67 3.87 -7.41 -31.37
CA VAL A 67 5.03 -7.53 -30.49
C VAL A 67 4.82 -6.78 -29.19
N VAL A 68 4.35 -5.52 -29.22
CA VAL A 68 4.06 -4.76 -27.99
C VAL A 68 2.96 -5.45 -27.15
N ARG A 69 2.06 -6.21 -27.78
CA ARG A 69 1.02 -6.96 -27.07
C ARG A 69 1.54 -8.25 -26.44
N ALA A 70 2.43 -8.97 -27.13
CA ALA A 70 2.86 -10.32 -26.77
C ALA A 70 4.19 -10.36 -26.02
N PHE A 71 5.10 -9.43 -26.30
CA PHE A 71 6.51 -9.45 -25.89
C PHE A 71 6.93 -8.12 -25.27
N LEU A 72 6.02 -7.41 -24.60
CA LEU A 72 6.32 -6.12 -23.96
C LEU A 72 7.47 -6.26 -22.96
N GLU A 73 7.49 -7.38 -22.25
CA GLU A 73 8.47 -7.75 -21.23
C GLU A 73 9.89 -7.87 -21.82
N ILE A 74 10.03 -8.28 -23.08
CA ILE A 74 11.32 -8.31 -23.78
C ILE A 74 11.82 -6.88 -24.01
N LEU A 75 10.92 -5.93 -24.28
CA LEU A 75 11.24 -4.52 -24.48
C LEU A 75 11.62 -3.79 -23.18
N GLU A 76 11.51 -4.45 -22.02
CA GLU A 76 11.90 -3.90 -20.71
C GLU A 76 13.36 -4.20 -20.34
N PHE A 77 14.06 -5.05 -21.11
CA PHE A 77 15.49 -5.32 -20.89
C PHE A 77 16.32 -4.05 -21.11
N ARG A 78 17.28 -3.81 -20.21
CA ARG A 78 18.08 -2.57 -20.15
C ARG A 78 19.04 -2.42 -21.33
N GLU A 79 19.43 -3.57 -21.87
CA GLU A 79 20.29 -3.72 -23.02
C GLU A 79 19.60 -3.23 -24.30
N LEU A 80 18.26 -3.38 -24.38
CA LEU A 80 17.46 -2.92 -25.51
C LEU A 80 17.17 -1.43 -25.39
N GLN A 81 17.99 -0.62 -26.04
CA GLN A 81 17.85 0.84 -26.12
C GLN A 81 17.44 1.30 -27.52
N GLY A 82 17.03 2.56 -27.65
CA GLY A 82 16.63 3.12 -28.96
C GLY A 82 15.26 2.65 -29.44
N ILE A 83 14.35 2.30 -28.53
CA ILE A 83 12.99 1.85 -28.84
C ILE A 83 12.10 3.03 -29.23
N VAL A 84 11.51 2.97 -30.42
CA VAL A 84 10.56 3.95 -30.94
C VAL A 84 9.16 3.35 -30.95
N LEU A 85 8.36 3.68 -29.95
CA LEU A 85 6.96 3.26 -29.87
C LEU A 85 6.06 4.16 -30.72
N THR A 86 5.44 3.57 -31.73
CA THR A 86 4.49 4.30 -32.58
C THR A 86 3.16 4.53 -31.86
N GLN A 87 2.49 5.66 -32.15
CA GLN A 87 1.15 5.93 -31.64
C GLN A 87 0.13 4.84 -32.02
N THR A 88 0.33 4.18 -33.18
CA THR A 88 -0.53 3.07 -33.63
C THR A 88 -0.41 1.84 -32.73
N ALA A 89 0.83 1.43 -32.43
CA ALA A 89 1.09 0.33 -31.50
C ALA A 89 0.59 0.67 -30.09
N TYR A 90 0.84 1.89 -29.64
CA TYR A 90 0.38 2.39 -28.35
C TYR A 90 -1.15 2.35 -28.18
N GLN A 91 -1.91 2.96 -29.09
CA GLN A 91 -3.37 3.06 -29.00
C GLN A 91 -4.05 1.69 -28.98
N THR A 92 -3.52 0.74 -29.77
CA THR A 92 -4.11 -0.60 -29.83
C THR A 92 -3.89 -1.38 -28.53
N VAL A 93 -2.76 -1.17 -27.85
CA VAL A 93 -2.50 -1.74 -26.52
C VAL A 93 -3.39 -1.10 -25.46
N GLN A 94 -3.56 0.23 -25.49
CA GLN A 94 -4.46 0.95 -24.56
C GLN A 94 -5.90 0.42 -24.61
N HIS A 95 -6.45 0.22 -25.82
CA HIS A 95 -7.82 -0.29 -25.99
C HIS A 95 -8.02 -1.73 -25.52
N THR A 96 -6.95 -2.52 -25.35
CA THR A 96 -7.03 -3.94 -25.00
C THR A 96 -6.85 -4.18 -23.49
N ARG A 97 -6.16 -3.28 -22.76
CA ARG A 97 -5.77 -3.49 -21.34
C ARG A 97 -6.39 -2.51 -20.33
N GLY A 98 -7.17 -1.52 -20.75
CA GLY A 98 -7.92 -0.62 -19.87
C GLY A 98 -9.34 -0.41 -20.41
N HIS A 99 -10.35 -0.56 -19.56
CA HIS A 99 -11.76 -0.45 -19.96
C HIS A 99 -12.08 0.89 -20.62
N HIS A 100 -12.16 0.89 -21.95
CA HIS A 100 -13.10 1.71 -22.69
C HIS A 100 -13.70 0.84 -23.81
N TYR A 101 -14.90 0.33 -23.55
CA TYR A 101 -15.78 -0.24 -24.55
C TYR A 101 -16.10 0.80 -25.61
N PHE A 102 -15.47 0.72 -26.77
CA PHE A 102 -16.05 1.16 -28.03
C PHE A 102 -15.60 0.21 -29.15
N VAL A 103 -16.51 -0.71 -29.48
CA VAL A 103 -16.83 -1.24 -30.81
C VAL A 103 -15.78 -1.17 -31.93
N TYR A 104 -15.52 -2.36 -32.48
CA TYR A 104 -15.06 -2.65 -33.84
C TYR A 104 -14.48 -1.45 -34.62
N LEU A 105 -13.15 -1.34 -34.61
CA LEU A 105 -12.39 -0.56 -35.58
C LEU A 105 -12.56 -1.19 -36.98
N VAL A 106 -13.63 -0.81 -37.68
CA VAL A 106 -13.69 -0.94 -39.14
C VAL A 106 -13.65 0.47 -39.70
N PRO A 107 -12.49 0.97 -40.16
CA PRO A 107 -12.51 1.94 -41.23
C PRO A 107 -13.18 1.22 -42.41
N GLU A 108 -14.22 1.80 -43.01
CA GLU A 108 -14.54 1.49 -44.41
C GLU A 108 -13.36 1.95 -45.28
N LEU A 109 -12.27 1.19 -45.23
CA LEU A 109 -11.26 1.22 -46.26
C LEU A 109 -11.80 0.33 -47.37
N GLN A 110 -12.16 0.98 -48.47
CA GLN A 110 -12.32 0.33 -49.77
C GLN A 110 -11.02 -0.41 -50.12
N LYS A 111 -10.89 -1.65 -49.64
CA LYS A 111 -10.09 -2.80 -50.13
C LYS A 111 -9.95 -3.81 -48.97
N LYS A 112 -10.20 -5.08 -49.28
CA LYS A 112 -10.15 -6.28 -48.42
C LYS A 112 -8.81 -6.47 -47.67
N LYS A 113 -8.44 -5.64 -46.69
CA LYS A 113 -7.28 -5.88 -45.80
C LYS A 113 -7.73 -5.85 -44.33
N SER A 114 -7.19 -6.75 -43.52
CA SER A 114 -7.49 -6.85 -42.09
C SER A 114 -6.95 -5.62 -41.34
N LEU A 115 -7.54 -5.29 -40.19
CA LEU A 115 -7.07 -4.20 -39.32
C LEU A 115 -5.60 -4.42 -38.89
N CYS A 116 -5.19 -5.68 -38.71
CA CYS A 116 -3.81 -6.05 -38.39
C CYS A 116 -2.84 -5.59 -39.48
N ALA A 117 -3.10 -5.94 -40.74
CA ALA A 117 -2.26 -5.55 -41.87
C ALA A 117 -2.19 -4.03 -42.07
N PHE A 118 -3.25 -3.29 -41.71
CA PHE A 118 -3.24 -1.83 -41.73
C PHE A 118 -2.29 -1.25 -40.67
N CYS A 119 -2.32 -1.79 -39.45
CA CYS A 119 -1.44 -1.37 -38.36
C CYS A 119 0.03 -1.67 -38.68
N SER A 120 0.37 -2.89 -39.10
CA SER A 120 1.75 -3.29 -39.46
C SER A 120 2.34 -2.35 -40.51
N ARG A 121 1.54 -1.98 -41.53
CA ARG A 121 1.96 -1.03 -42.57
C ARG A 121 2.23 0.37 -42.05
N ASN A 122 1.45 0.88 -41.09
CA ASN A 122 1.70 2.20 -40.51
C ASN A 122 2.98 2.21 -39.67
N VAL A 123 3.24 1.12 -38.92
CA VAL A 123 4.48 0.95 -38.17
C VAL A 123 5.68 0.92 -39.11
N TYR A 124 5.60 0.17 -40.21
CA TYR A 124 6.63 0.15 -41.25
C TYR A 124 6.90 1.53 -41.85
N ASN A 125 5.85 2.28 -42.22
CA ASN A 125 6.00 3.63 -42.77
C ASN A 125 6.69 4.58 -41.78
N ALA A 126 6.44 4.45 -40.48
CA ALA A 126 7.13 5.20 -39.45
C ALA A 126 8.62 4.83 -39.37
N ALA A 127 8.95 3.54 -39.44
CA ALA A 127 10.33 3.07 -39.47
C ALA A 127 11.12 3.63 -40.68
N VAL A 128 10.51 3.60 -41.87
CA VAL A 128 11.07 4.20 -43.09
C VAL A 128 11.24 5.70 -42.97
N TRP A 129 10.26 6.39 -42.37
CA TRP A 129 10.37 7.82 -42.12
C TRP A 129 11.55 8.14 -41.22
N TYR A 130 11.73 7.43 -40.09
CA TYR A 130 12.86 7.64 -39.19
C TYR A 130 14.20 7.44 -39.89
N TYR A 131 14.36 6.35 -40.65
CA TYR A 131 15.59 6.08 -41.39
C TYR A 131 15.93 7.21 -42.37
N ASN A 132 14.96 7.64 -43.19
CA ASN A 132 15.17 8.70 -44.18
C ASN A 132 15.36 10.08 -43.52
N HIS A 133 14.61 10.37 -42.45
CA HIS A 133 14.67 11.63 -41.72
C HIS A 133 16.03 11.84 -41.05
N LEU A 134 16.67 10.76 -40.60
CA LEU A 134 18.02 10.77 -40.05
C LEU A 134 19.10 10.66 -41.13
N ALA A 135 18.76 10.87 -42.40
CA ALA A 135 19.66 10.79 -43.54
C ALA A 135 20.45 9.46 -43.63
N GLY A 136 19.86 8.36 -43.13
CA GLY A 136 20.49 7.06 -43.06
C GLY A 136 21.64 6.93 -42.04
N LEU A 137 21.82 7.92 -41.15
CA LEU A 137 22.83 7.88 -40.10
C LEU A 137 22.61 6.74 -39.09
N GLN A 138 21.37 6.30 -38.93
CA GLN A 138 20.97 5.28 -37.98
C GLN A 138 20.13 4.22 -38.68
N PRO A 139 20.55 2.93 -38.69
CA PRO A 139 19.72 1.83 -39.14
C PRO A 139 18.46 1.69 -38.28
N VAL A 140 17.35 1.25 -38.89
CA VAL A 140 16.09 1.03 -38.19
C VAL A 140 15.67 -0.44 -38.34
N VAL A 141 15.28 -1.08 -37.23
CA VAL A 141 14.81 -2.46 -37.20
C VAL A 141 13.35 -2.48 -36.75
N MET A 142 12.45 -2.86 -37.64
CA MET A 142 11.07 -3.17 -37.28
C MET A 142 10.96 -4.65 -36.86
N ILE A 143 10.43 -4.89 -35.67
CA ILE A 143 10.16 -6.25 -35.19
C ILE A 143 8.66 -6.54 -35.24
N THR A 144 8.27 -7.67 -35.85
CA THR A 144 6.86 -8.07 -36.01
C THR A 144 6.71 -9.60 -36.01
N GLU A 145 5.56 -10.11 -35.56
CA GLU A 145 5.17 -11.53 -35.68
C GLU A 145 4.23 -11.77 -36.89
N ASP A 146 3.98 -10.73 -37.69
CA ASP A 146 3.18 -10.81 -38.90
C ASP A 146 4.06 -11.29 -40.07
N ASN A 147 4.00 -12.60 -40.36
CA ASN A 147 4.78 -13.22 -41.45
C ASN A 147 4.49 -12.61 -42.83
N ASP A 148 3.27 -12.11 -43.06
CA ASP A 148 2.92 -11.44 -44.30
C ASP A 148 3.67 -10.09 -44.40
N ALA A 149 3.75 -9.34 -43.30
CA ALA A 149 4.50 -8.08 -43.23
C ALA A 149 6.01 -8.28 -43.41
N ILE A 150 6.60 -9.32 -42.80
CA ILE A 150 8.02 -9.68 -42.98
C ILE A 150 8.30 -9.95 -44.47
N SER A 151 7.46 -10.77 -45.10
CA SER A 151 7.60 -11.14 -46.51
C SER A 151 7.42 -9.94 -47.44
N GLU A 152 6.48 -9.03 -47.13
CA GLU A 152 6.20 -7.84 -47.95
C GLU A 152 7.31 -6.78 -47.84
N PHE A 153 7.89 -6.56 -46.65
CA PHE A 153 8.70 -5.37 -46.39
C PHE A 153 10.20 -5.60 -46.19
N SER A 154 10.65 -6.84 -45.91
CA SER A 154 12.06 -7.15 -45.61
C SER A 154 13.07 -6.74 -46.68
N ALA A 155 12.66 -6.68 -47.96
CA ALA A 155 13.53 -6.36 -49.09
C ALA A 155 13.27 -4.96 -49.71
N VAL A 156 12.40 -4.15 -49.12
CA VAL A 156 11.91 -2.91 -49.76
C VAL A 156 12.84 -1.71 -49.53
N ASN A 157 13.50 -1.64 -48.37
CA ASN A 157 14.40 -0.54 -48.02
C ASN A 157 15.71 -1.09 -47.44
N SER A 158 16.86 -0.67 -47.96
CA SER A 158 18.17 -1.20 -47.57
C SER A 158 18.62 -0.83 -46.15
N GLY A 159 17.99 0.17 -45.52
CA GLY A 159 18.31 0.60 -44.14
C GLY A 159 17.19 0.40 -43.13
N VAL A 160 16.08 -0.23 -43.53
CA VAL A 160 15.01 -0.67 -42.62
C VAL A 160 14.88 -2.18 -42.68
N TYR A 161 15.28 -2.86 -41.61
CA TYR A 161 15.19 -4.30 -41.48
C TYR A 161 13.83 -4.67 -40.88
N VAL A 162 13.12 -5.63 -41.47
CA VAL A 162 11.85 -6.14 -40.95
C VAL A 162 12.02 -7.62 -40.65
N ILE A 163 12.05 -7.97 -39.37
CA ILE A 163 12.38 -9.31 -38.88
C ILE A 163 11.48 -9.72 -37.71
N SER A 164 11.50 -11.00 -37.35
CA SER A 164 10.78 -11.49 -36.17
C SER A 164 11.47 -11.09 -34.87
N THR A 165 10.75 -11.14 -33.75
CA THR A 165 11.36 -10.89 -32.43
C THR A 165 12.47 -11.90 -32.13
N GLN A 166 12.30 -13.16 -32.55
CA GLN A 166 13.33 -14.21 -32.40
C GLN A 166 14.60 -13.88 -33.17
N GLU A 167 14.47 -13.54 -34.45
CA GLU A 167 15.60 -13.23 -35.32
C GLU A 167 16.32 -11.97 -34.86
N TYR A 168 15.58 -10.99 -34.35
CA TYR A 168 16.14 -9.80 -33.73
C TYR A 168 17.03 -10.13 -32.54
N LEU A 169 16.54 -10.95 -31.60
CA LEU A 169 17.32 -11.37 -30.43
C LEU A 169 18.55 -12.17 -30.86
N LEU A 170 18.42 -13.08 -31.83
CA LEU A 170 19.54 -13.91 -32.30
C LEU A 170 20.62 -13.09 -33.02
N SER A 171 20.22 -12.07 -33.76
CA SER A 171 21.13 -11.28 -34.60
C SER A 171 21.82 -10.16 -33.82
N PHE A 172 21.08 -9.45 -32.98
CA PHE A 172 21.59 -8.26 -32.29
C PHE A 172 21.99 -8.52 -30.84
N TRP A 173 21.42 -9.57 -30.22
CA TRP A 173 21.60 -9.85 -28.80
C TRP A 173 21.88 -11.34 -28.52
N PRO A 174 22.83 -12.00 -29.22
CA PRO A 174 23.07 -13.44 -29.07
C PRO A 174 23.50 -13.82 -27.64
N ASP A 175 24.18 -12.92 -26.94
CA ASP A 175 24.66 -13.15 -25.58
C ASP A 175 23.62 -12.82 -24.49
N LEU A 176 22.47 -12.22 -24.85
CA LEU A 176 21.43 -11.84 -23.89
C LEU A 176 20.51 -13.03 -23.57
N GLN A 177 21.09 -14.07 -22.96
CA GLN A 177 20.41 -15.35 -22.74
C GLN A 177 19.05 -15.21 -22.06
N ALA A 178 18.92 -14.31 -21.08
CA ALA A 178 17.67 -14.07 -20.36
C ALA A 178 16.51 -13.62 -21.28
N ALA A 179 16.80 -12.80 -22.30
CA ALA A 179 15.78 -12.37 -23.27
C ALA A 179 15.38 -13.51 -24.22
N HIS A 180 16.32 -14.36 -24.61
CA HIS A 180 16.05 -15.57 -25.41
C HIS A 180 15.16 -16.55 -24.65
N ASP A 181 15.48 -16.80 -23.39
CA ASP A 181 14.71 -17.71 -22.53
C ASP A 181 13.28 -17.20 -22.34
N LEU A 182 13.12 -15.88 -22.12
CA LEU A 182 11.81 -15.24 -22.03
C LEU A 182 11.01 -15.35 -23.34
N TYR A 183 11.64 -15.05 -24.48
CA TYR A 183 11.00 -15.18 -25.79
C TYR A 183 10.48 -16.60 -26.01
N ASN A 184 11.32 -17.60 -25.78
CA ASN A 184 10.95 -19.00 -25.95
C ASN A 184 9.79 -19.40 -25.03
N SER A 185 9.82 -18.94 -23.77
CA SER A 185 8.73 -19.18 -22.80
C SER A 185 7.40 -18.59 -23.30
N ILE A 186 7.40 -17.34 -23.75
CA ILE A 186 6.18 -16.65 -24.21
C ILE A 186 5.68 -17.27 -25.53
N ALA A 187 6.57 -17.49 -26.50
CA ALA A 187 6.22 -18.04 -27.81
C ALA A 187 5.58 -19.42 -27.70
N GLN A 188 6.10 -20.27 -26.80
CA GLN A 188 5.53 -21.58 -26.52
C GLN A 188 4.11 -21.46 -25.94
N THR A 189 3.89 -20.57 -24.97
CA THR A 189 2.55 -20.34 -24.40
C THR A 189 1.54 -19.88 -25.46
N LEU A 190 1.97 -19.04 -26.41
CA LEU A 190 1.11 -18.55 -27.49
C LEU A 190 0.71 -19.65 -28.49
N GLN A 191 1.63 -20.52 -28.88
CA GLN A 191 1.37 -21.61 -29.83
C GLN A 191 0.37 -22.65 -29.27
N GLU A 192 0.39 -22.87 -27.97
CA GLU A 192 -0.47 -23.86 -27.30
C GLU A 192 -1.93 -23.42 -27.23
N ARG A 193 -2.18 -22.12 -27.10
CA ARG A 193 -3.52 -21.53 -27.11
C ARG A 193 -4.33 -21.89 -28.36
N GLU A 194 -3.66 -22.14 -29.49
CA GLU A 194 -4.29 -22.48 -30.77
C GLU A 194 -4.60 -23.97 -30.94
N SER A 195 -4.03 -24.83 -30.07
CA SER A 195 -4.00 -26.29 -30.27
C SER A 195 -4.96 -27.11 -29.39
N GLU A 196 -5.65 -26.51 -28.41
CA GLU A 196 -6.46 -27.27 -27.45
C GLU A 196 -7.92 -27.46 -27.88
N GLY A 197 -8.29 -28.72 -28.18
CA GLY A 197 -9.68 -29.15 -28.37
C GLY A 197 -9.99 -30.43 -27.59
N VAL A 198 -10.32 -30.32 -26.29
CA VAL A 198 -10.87 -31.41 -25.45
C VAL A 198 -11.77 -30.83 -24.33
N GLU A 199 -12.56 -31.69 -23.68
CA GLU A 199 -13.54 -31.49 -22.61
C GLU A 199 -13.20 -30.39 -21.57
N LYS A 200 -14.16 -29.48 -21.32
CA LYS A 200 -13.95 -28.28 -20.50
C LYS A 200 -14.05 -28.58 -18.99
N VAL A 201 -13.02 -28.21 -18.22
CA VAL A 201 -12.97 -28.31 -16.75
C VAL A 201 -13.86 -27.23 -16.09
N TYR A 202 -13.94 -26.06 -16.71
CA TYR A 202 -14.68 -24.91 -16.20
C TYR A 202 -15.74 -24.42 -17.20
N THR A 203 -16.79 -23.79 -16.69
CA THR A 203 -17.81 -23.14 -17.52
C THR A 203 -17.25 -21.87 -18.19
N GLU A 204 -17.64 -21.63 -19.44
CA GLU A 204 -17.28 -20.38 -20.12
C GLU A 204 -17.89 -19.17 -19.43
N HIS A 205 -17.17 -18.05 -19.47
CA HIS A 205 -17.69 -16.78 -18.97
C HIS A 205 -18.73 -16.23 -19.96
N LEU A 206 -19.77 -15.61 -19.41
CA LEU A 206 -20.80 -14.99 -20.24
C LEU A 206 -20.25 -13.75 -20.95
N PRO A 207 -20.75 -13.41 -22.15
CA PRO A 207 -20.41 -12.17 -22.85
C PRO A 207 -20.72 -10.93 -22.00
N ALA A 208 -19.94 -9.87 -22.15
CA ALA A 208 -20.07 -8.64 -21.37
C ALA A 208 -21.48 -8.04 -21.45
N GLU A 209 -22.13 -8.10 -22.61
CA GLU A 209 -23.48 -7.57 -22.82
C GLU A 209 -24.52 -8.31 -21.96
N VAL A 210 -24.34 -9.63 -21.79
CA VAL A 210 -25.21 -10.48 -20.97
C VAL A 210 -24.97 -10.20 -19.49
N LEU A 211 -23.71 -10.03 -19.08
CA LEU A 211 -23.35 -9.66 -17.71
C LEU A 211 -23.98 -8.32 -17.34
N GLU A 212 -23.82 -7.29 -18.17
CA GLU A 212 -24.42 -5.97 -17.93
C GLU A 212 -25.94 -6.01 -17.84
N ALA A 213 -26.60 -6.72 -18.75
CA ALA A 213 -28.06 -6.86 -18.73
C ALA A 213 -28.53 -7.61 -17.48
N GLY A 214 -27.80 -8.64 -17.06
CA GLY A 214 -28.06 -9.40 -15.84
C GLY A 214 -27.87 -8.58 -14.56
N ILE A 215 -26.84 -7.72 -14.51
CA ILE A 215 -26.63 -6.78 -13.40
C ILE A 215 -27.77 -5.75 -13.35
N LYS A 216 -28.11 -5.13 -14.50
CA LYS A 216 -29.18 -4.12 -14.58
C LYS A 216 -30.57 -4.67 -14.21
N SER A 217 -30.83 -5.94 -14.53
CA SER A 217 -32.06 -6.65 -14.16
C SER A 217 -32.07 -7.17 -12.71
N GLY A 218 -30.94 -7.12 -12.00
CA GLY A 218 -30.79 -7.62 -10.64
C GLY A 218 -30.64 -9.15 -10.55
N ARG A 219 -30.55 -9.86 -11.69
CA ARG A 219 -30.31 -11.31 -11.73
C ARG A 219 -28.90 -11.66 -11.27
N TYR A 220 -27.91 -10.84 -11.65
CA TYR A 220 -26.53 -11.04 -11.28
C TYR A 220 -26.04 -9.96 -10.33
N ILE A 221 -25.08 -10.33 -9.51
CA ILE A 221 -24.47 -9.47 -8.49
C ILE A 221 -23.01 -9.24 -8.87
N GLN A 222 -22.59 -7.99 -8.87
CA GLN A 222 -21.18 -7.60 -9.04
C GLN A 222 -20.51 -7.44 -7.68
N GLY A 223 -19.24 -7.83 -7.59
CA GLY A 223 -18.43 -7.59 -6.40
C GLY A 223 -16.97 -7.99 -6.56
N ILE A 224 -16.16 -7.71 -5.55
CA ILE A 224 -14.74 -8.09 -5.51
C ILE A 224 -14.60 -9.47 -4.88
N LEU A 225 -13.88 -10.37 -5.55
CA LEU A 225 -13.57 -11.70 -5.04
C LEU A 225 -12.43 -11.67 -4.00
N SER A 226 -12.71 -12.17 -2.80
CA SER A 226 -11.77 -12.32 -1.70
C SER A 226 -11.59 -13.80 -1.36
N VAL A 227 -10.55 -14.43 -1.92
CA VAL A 227 -10.12 -15.80 -1.57
C VAL A 227 -9.64 -15.88 -0.11
N ASN A 228 -10.06 -16.92 0.62
CA ASN A 228 -9.63 -17.18 1.99
C ASN A 228 -8.15 -17.65 2.02
N LYS A 229 -7.27 -16.94 2.74
CA LYS A 229 -5.84 -17.27 2.84
C LYS A 229 -5.59 -18.67 3.45
N HIS A 230 -6.43 -19.12 4.37
CA HIS A 230 -6.23 -20.39 5.07
C HIS A 230 -6.90 -21.58 4.37
N ARG A 231 -7.79 -21.32 3.39
CA ARG A 231 -8.57 -22.35 2.66
C ARG A 231 -8.75 -21.96 1.20
N ALA A 232 -7.66 -21.55 0.56
CA ALA A 232 -7.71 -20.92 -0.76
C ALA A 232 -8.30 -21.80 -1.87
N GLN A 233 -8.21 -23.13 -1.74
CA GLN A 233 -8.78 -24.06 -2.72
C GLN A 233 -10.31 -24.11 -2.63
N ASN A 234 -10.86 -23.97 -1.43
CA ASN A 234 -12.24 -24.31 -1.11
C ASN A 234 -13.12 -23.07 -0.83
N GLU A 235 -12.57 -22.01 -0.26
CA GLU A 235 -13.37 -20.85 0.19
C GLU A 235 -12.92 -19.54 -0.45
N ALA A 236 -13.87 -18.84 -1.06
CA ALA A 236 -13.75 -17.43 -1.43
C ALA A 236 -15.06 -16.70 -1.14
N PHE A 237 -15.00 -15.39 -1.01
CA PHE A 237 -16.16 -14.56 -0.72
C PHE A 237 -16.26 -13.44 -1.75
N VAL A 238 -17.47 -13.09 -2.17
CA VAL A 238 -17.69 -11.89 -2.99
C VAL A 238 -18.35 -10.84 -2.12
N ARG A 239 -17.66 -9.71 -2.00
CA ARG A 239 -18.20 -8.52 -1.31
C ARG A 239 -18.95 -7.67 -2.32
N TYR A 240 -20.20 -7.37 -1.99
CA TYR A 240 -21.06 -6.51 -2.81
C TYR A 240 -20.55 -5.07 -2.81
N GLU A 241 -20.31 -4.51 -4.00
CA GLU A 241 -20.02 -3.08 -4.18
C GLU A 241 -21.26 -2.39 -4.74
N GLY A 242 -22.01 -1.70 -3.88
CA GLY A 242 -23.15 -0.91 -4.32
C GLY A 242 -23.92 -0.26 -3.19
N SER A 243 -23.78 1.06 -3.05
CA SER A 243 -24.73 1.90 -2.32
C SER A 243 -26.00 2.23 -3.15
N ALA A 244 -26.16 1.63 -4.34
CA ALA A 244 -27.18 2.02 -5.31
C ALA A 244 -27.75 0.83 -6.12
N SER A 245 -28.50 -0.08 -5.48
CA SER A 245 -29.52 -0.90 -6.17
C SER A 245 -30.54 -1.50 -5.20
N LYS A 246 -31.74 -1.79 -5.71
CA LYS A 246 -33.01 -2.06 -5.01
C LYS A 246 -33.09 -3.41 -4.24
N ASN A 247 -32.00 -4.17 -4.10
CA ASN A 247 -32.01 -5.46 -3.39
C ASN A 247 -31.48 -5.30 -1.96
N THR A 248 -32.37 -4.87 -1.08
CA THR A 248 -32.16 -4.68 0.38
C THR A 248 -32.00 -6.00 1.16
N GLU A 249 -31.99 -7.16 0.50
CA GLU A 249 -32.07 -8.47 1.16
C GLU A 249 -30.70 -9.12 1.44
N LEU A 250 -29.61 -8.69 0.78
CA LEU A 250 -28.27 -9.27 0.96
C LEU A 250 -27.36 -8.32 1.75
N ASN A 251 -27.49 -8.35 3.07
CA ASN A 251 -26.62 -7.60 3.99
C ASN A 251 -25.28 -8.30 4.30
N SER A 252 -25.05 -9.50 3.74
CA SER A 252 -23.90 -10.36 4.05
C SER A 252 -23.11 -10.77 2.81
N ASP A 253 -21.84 -11.13 3.01
CA ASP A 253 -20.95 -11.62 1.95
C ASP A 253 -21.48 -12.92 1.33
N VAL A 254 -21.26 -13.12 0.03
CA VAL A 254 -21.66 -14.36 -0.66
C VAL A 254 -20.50 -15.35 -0.71
N LEU A 255 -20.71 -16.56 -0.22
CA LEU A 255 -19.72 -17.65 -0.24
C LEU A 255 -19.62 -18.27 -1.65
N ILE A 256 -18.40 -18.35 -2.16
CA ILE A 256 -18.04 -19.07 -3.38
C ILE A 256 -17.27 -20.32 -2.97
N ASN A 257 -17.99 -21.44 -2.89
CA ASN A 257 -17.44 -22.70 -2.40
C ASN A 257 -16.86 -23.55 -3.54
N GLY A 258 -15.55 -23.71 -3.55
CA GLY A 258 -14.77 -24.57 -4.43
C GLY A 258 -14.30 -23.91 -5.72
N ALA A 259 -13.22 -24.45 -6.30
CA ALA A 259 -12.60 -23.92 -7.51
C ALA A 259 -13.57 -23.85 -8.71
N LYS A 260 -14.49 -24.80 -8.86
CA LYS A 260 -15.48 -24.82 -9.96
C LYS A 260 -16.41 -23.61 -9.91
N HIS A 261 -16.97 -23.29 -8.75
CA HIS A 261 -17.83 -22.11 -8.58
C HIS A 261 -17.04 -20.79 -8.62
N ARG A 262 -15.76 -20.81 -8.22
CA ARG A 262 -14.87 -19.67 -8.41
C ARG A 262 -14.54 -19.39 -9.88
N ASN A 263 -14.63 -20.41 -10.74
CA ASN A 263 -14.60 -20.31 -12.19
C ASN A 263 -13.47 -19.41 -12.74
N ARG A 264 -12.22 -19.82 -12.52
CA ARG A 264 -11.01 -19.16 -13.04
C ARG A 264 -10.84 -17.70 -12.61
N ALA A 265 -11.51 -17.26 -11.53
CA ALA A 265 -11.29 -15.95 -10.92
C ALA A 265 -10.20 -16.02 -9.83
N VAL A 266 -9.40 -14.95 -9.74
CA VAL A 266 -8.28 -14.79 -8.81
C VAL A 266 -8.62 -13.76 -7.72
N HIS A 267 -7.93 -13.81 -6.59
CA HIS A 267 -8.10 -12.85 -5.50
C HIS A 267 -7.97 -11.39 -5.99
N GLY A 268 -8.99 -10.59 -5.68
CA GLY A 268 -9.10 -9.18 -6.08
C GLY A 268 -9.78 -8.94 -7.43
N ASP A 269 -10.11 -9.98 -8.21
CA ASP A 269 -10.88 -9.81 -9.46
C ASP A 269 -12.26 -9.19 -9.15
N VAL A 270 -12.71 -8.28 -10.02
CA VAL A 270 -14.10 -7.80 -10.02
C VAL A 270 -14.93 -8.80 -10.82
N VAL A 271 -15.79 -9.54 -10.13
CA VAL A 271 -16.53 -10.68 -10.66
C VAL A 271 -18.03 -10.42 -10.68
N VAL A 272 -18.71 -11.17 -11.53
CA VAL A 272 -20.17 -11.24 -11.59
C VAL A 272 -20.60 -12.63 -11.16
N ILE A 273 -21.52 -12.69 -10.20
CA ILE A 273 -22.00 -13.94 -9.63
C ILE A 273 -23.50 -14.13 -9.82
N GLU A 274 -23.88 -15.40 -9.89
CA GLU A 274 -25.26 -15.88 -9.80
C GLU A 274 -25.43 -16.60 -8.46
N LEU A 275 -26.49 -16.27 -7.72
CA LEU A 275 -26.81 -16.96 -6.47
C LEU A 275 -27.27 -18.38 -6.74
N LEU A 276 -26.83 -19.30 -5.89
CA LEU A 276 -27.31 -20.67 -5.88
C LEU A 276 -28.68 -20.73 -5.18
N PRO A 277 -29.52 -21.73 -5.51
CA PRO A 277 -30.72 -22.04 -4.75
C PRO A 277 -30.44 -22.19 -3.24
N CYS A 278 -31.38 -21.77 -2.37
CA CYS A 278 -31.16 -21.74 -0.92
C CYS A 278 -30.84 -23.11 -0.29
N ASN A 279 -31.24 -24.21 -0.91
CA ASN A 279 -30.92 -25.57 -0.48
C ASN A 279 -29.46 -25.98 -0.80
N GLU A 280 -28.76 -25.22 -1.63
CA GLU A 280 -27.34 -25.43 -1.96
C GLU A 280 -26.40 -24.49 -1.18
N TRP A 281 -26.97 -23.67 -0.29
CA TRP A 281 -26.18 -22.77 0.55
C TRP A 281 -25.36 -23.56 1.57
N LYS A 282 -24.09 -23.16 1.74
CA LYS A 282 -23.14 -23.81 2.65
C LYS A 282 -22.71 -22.89 3.77
N GLY A 283 -22.23 -23.47 4.87
CA GLY A 283 -21.62 -22.75 5.98
C GLY A 283 -20.10 -22.61 5.84
N ARG A 284 -19.49 -21.76 6.66
CA ARG A 284 -18.04 -21.60 6.75
C ARG A 284 -17.43 -22.76 7.53
N THR A 285 -16.24 -23.22 7.15
CA THR A 285 -15.55 -24.26 7.93
C THR A 285 -14.94 -23.69 9.22
N MET A 286 -15.13 -24.38 10.35
CA MET A 286 -14.74 -23.90 11.69
C MET A 286 -13.43 -24.47 12.25
N ALA A 287 -12.81 -25.43 11.56
CA ALA A 287 -11.56 -26.06 11.98
C ALA A 287 -10.32 -25.22 11.62
N LEU A 288 -9.30 -25.23 12.50
CA LEU A 288 -7.96 -24.71 12.20
C LEU A 288 -7.37 -25.52 11.05
N THR A 289 -6.72 -24.83 10.10
CA THR A 289 -5.98 -25.45 9.02
C THR A 289 -4.61 -25.91 9.55
N GLU A 290 -4.25 -27.17 9.34
CA GLU A 290 -2.87 -27.64 9.55
C GLU A 290 -1.97 -27.11 8.41
N GLY A 291 -0.74 -26.71 8.73
CA GLY A 291 0.24 -26.30 7.74
C GLY A 291 0.52 -27.39 6.69
N GLN A 292 0.50 -26.98 5.42
CA GLN A 292 1.09 -27.62 4.23
C GLN A 292 0.89 -29.14 4.00
N GLY A 293 -0.30 -29.69 4.28
CA GLY A 293 -0.64 -31.07 3.91
C GLY A 293 -1.87 -31.16 3.01
N GLU A 294 -1.86 -32.06 2.01
CA GLU A 294 -3.07 -32.42 1.25
C GLU A 294 -4.14 -32.99 2.20
N GLU A 295 -5.32 -32.38 2.17
CA GLU A 295 -6.45 -32.67 3.06
C GLU A 295 -6.97 -34.11 2.88
N GLN A 296 -6.93 -34.93 3.93
CA GLN A 296 -7.93 -35.99 4.10
C GLN A 296 -9.20 -35.37 4.69
N PRO A 297 -10.40 -35.63 4.14
CA PRO A 297 -11.65 -35.02 4.59
C PRO A 297 -12.08 -35.65 5.92
N LEU A 298 -11.62 -35.09 7.03
CA LEU A 298 -12.33 -35.23 8.31
C LEU A 298 -13.69 -34.52 8.17
N GLU A 299 -14.77 -35.09 8.69
CA GLU A 299 -16.12 -34.50 8.64
C GLU A 299 -16.10 -33.05 9.16
N GLU A 300 -16.06 -32.09 8.23
CA GLU A 300 -15.86 -30.69 8.56
C GLU A 300 -17.12 -30.12 9.20
N THR A 301 -17.02 -29.70 10.46
CA THR A 301 -18.11 -28.99 11.15
C THR A 301 -18.26 -27.59 10.53
N GLN A 302 -19.30 -27.40 9.70
CA GLN A 302 -19.63 -26.12 9.07
C GLN A 302 -20.50 -25.25 9.99
N SER A 303 -20.40 -23.93 9.84
CA SER A 303 -21.31 -22.97 10.48
C SER A 303 -22.73 -23.05 9.89
N GLN A 304 -23.65 -22.20 10.36
CA GLN A 304 -24.95 -22.05 9.72
C GLN A 304 -24.82 -21.72 8.21
N PRO A 305 -25.74 -22.21 7.36
CA PRO A 305 -25.75 -21.92 5.93
C PRO A 305 -25.81 -20.41 5.65
N MET A 306 -24.99 -19.93 4.73
CA MET A 306 -24.95 -18.53 4.30
C MET A 306 -25.16 -18.42 2.78
N PRO A 307 -25.59 -17.24 2.26
CA PRO A 307 -25.77 -17.03 0.83
C PRO A 307 -24.57 -17.52 0.03
N SER A 308 -24.81 -18.45 -0.90
CA SER A 308 -23.75 -19.06 -1.71
C SER A 308 -23.99 -18.79 -3.19
N GLY A 309 -22.92 -18.62 -3.96
CA GLY A 309 -22.99 -18.24 -5.37
C GLY A 309 -21.91 -18.88 -6.23
N ARG A 310 -22.01 -18.66 -7.55
CA ARG A 310 -20.99 -19.05 -8.54
C ARG A 310 -20.64 -17.88 -9.46
N VAL A 311 -19.38 -17.80 -9.86
CA VAL A 311 -18.87 -16.80 -10.79
C VAL A 311 -19.26 -17.16 -12.23
N VAL A 312 -20.00 -16.27 -12.88
CA VAL A 312 -20.47 -16.41 -14.26
C VAL A 312 -19.69 -15.54 -15.24
N GLY A 313 -18.93 -14.56 -14.75
CA GLY A 313 -18.07 -13.72 -15.56
C GLY A 313 -17.13 -12.87 -14.72
N ILE A 314 -16.12 -12.31 -15.37
CA ILE A 314 -15.09 -11.48 -14.74
C ILE A 314 -15.07 -10.17 -15.50
N LEU A 315 -15.40 -9.06 -14.81
CA LEU A 315 -15.43 -7.73 -15.42
C LEU A 315 -14.02 -7.18 -15.51
N GLN A 316 -13.27 -7.27 -14.42
CA GLN A 316 -11.92 -6.73 -14.33
C GLN A 316 -10.99 -7.74 -13.66
N ARG A 317 -9.87 -8.03 -14.31
CA ARG A 317 -8.79 -8.85 -13.76
C ARG A 317 -7.92 -8.02 -12.83
N ASN A 318 -7.51 -8.62 -11.72
CA ASN A 318 -6.51 -8.11 -10.79
C ASN A 318 -5.20 -8.89 -10.90
N TRP A 319 -4.82 -9.25 -12.13
CA TRP A 319 -3.53 -9.90 -12.38
C TRP A 319 -2.40 -8.91 -12.19
N ARG A 320 -1.33 -9.39 -11.55
CA ARG A 320 -0.14 -8.63 -11.21
C ARG A 320 1.08 -9.52 -11.36
N ASP A 321 2.24 -8.96 -11.08
CA ASP A 321 3.43 -9.75 -10.88
C ASP A 321 3.27 -10.58 -9.60
N TYR A 322 3.52 -11.88 -9.71
CA TYR A 322 3.47 -12.84 -8.61
C TYR A 322 4.86 -13.37 -8.35
N VAL A 323 5.25 -13.45 -7.07
CA VAL A 323 6.48 -14.14 -6.69
C VAL A 323 6.19 -15.61 -6.53
N VAL A 324 6.99 -16.46 -7.16
CA VAL A 324 6.83 -17.91 -7.16
C VAL A 324 8.13 -18.59 -6.78
N THR A 325 8.03 -19.88 -6.47
CA THR A 325 9.15 -20.80 -6.28
C THR A 325 8.93 -22.06 -7.09
N PHE A 326 10.04 -22.67 -7.50
CA PHE A 326 10.02 -23.91 -8.26
C PHE A 326 9.91 -25.13 -7.33
N PRO A 327 9.13 -26.16 -7.71
CA PRO A 327 9.02 -27.38 -6.92
C PRO A 327 10.38 -28.11 -6.82
N PRO A 328 10.58 -28.98 -5.82
CA PRO A 328 11.82 -29.74 -5.66
C PRO A 328 12.11 -30.64 -6.87
N LEU A 329 13.39 -30.95 -7.14
CA LEU A 329 13.84 -31.87 -8.21
C LEU A 329 13.04 -33.18 -8.27
N GLU A 330 12.72 -33.75 -7.11
CA GLU A 330 12.00 -35.03 -6.97
C GLU A 330 10.57 -34.95 -7.55
N GLU A 331 9.90 -33.82 -7.36
CA GLU A 331 8.57 -33.56 -7.95
C GLU A 331 8.68 -33.24 -9.44
N VAL A 332 9.72 -32.53 -9.87
CA VAL A 332 9.96 -32.21 -11.30
C VAL A 332 10.22 -33.48 -12.12
N GLN A 333 10.99 -34.44 -11.61
CA GLN A 333 11.28 -35.70 -12.30
C GLN A 333 10.05 -36.63 -12.43
N SER A 334 9.08 -36.50 -11.52
CA SER A 334 7.79 -37.21 -11.59
C SER A 334 6.85 -36.64 -12.66
N GLN A 335 7.03 -35.36 -13.00
CA GLN A 335 6.28 -34.63 -14.02
C GLN A 335 6.98 -34.79 -15.39
N SER A 336 6.94 -36.00 -15.95
CA SER A 336 7.31 -36.40 -17.33
C SER A 336 8.75 -36.11 -17.82
N ARG A 337 9.41 -37.14 -18.36
CA ARG A 337 10.77 -37.10 -18.96
C ARG A 337 10.96 -36.15 -20.17
N ASN A 338 9.90 -35.49 -20.63
CA ASN A 338 9.91 -34.62 -21.82
C ASN A 338 9.19 -33.27 -21.63
N SER A 339 8.66 -32.91 -20.45
CA SER A 339 7.90 -31.65 -20.33
C SER A 339 8.78 -30.49 -19.88
N GLN A 340 8.99 -29.55 -20.80
CA GLN A 340 9.39 -28.16 -20.52
C GLN A 340 8.41 -27.41 -19.57
N LYS A 341 7.35 -28.07 -19.07
CA LYS A 341 6.23 -27.46 -18.33
C LYS A 341 6.30 -27.81 -16.86
N ILE A 342 6.32 -26.79 -16.00
CA ILE A 342 6.45 -26.93 -14.55
C ILE A 342 5.34 -26.14 -13.87
N LEU A 343 4.78 -26.72 -12.80
CA LEU A 343 3.86 -26.01 -11.92
C LEU A 343 4.65 -25.30 -10.82
N VAL A 344 4.80 -23.99 -10.95
CA VAL A 344 5.40 -23.15 -9.91
C VAL A 344 4.38 -22.78 -8.85
N ILE A 345 4.88 -22.58 -7.63
CA ILE A 345 4.06 -22.34 -6.44
C ILE A 345 4.17 -20.85 -6.08
N PRO A 346 3.07 -20.07 -6.17
CA PRO A 346 3.04 -18.68 -5.73
C PRO A 346 3.30 -18.55 -4.23
N TRP A 347 3.96 -17.45 -3.86
CA TRP A 347 4.21 -17.08 -2.47
C TRP A 347 2.91 -16.83 -1.72
N ASP A 348 1.94 -16.15 -2.36
CA ASP A 348 0.58 -15.98 -1.83
C ASP A 348 -0.29 -17.22 -2.06
N TYR A 349 -0.61 -17.92 -0.97
CA TYR A 349 -1.49 -19.09 -0.96
C TYR A 349 -2.85 -18.91 -1.66
N ARG A 350 -3.32 -17.66 -1.78
CA ARG A 350 -4.60 -17.35 -2.44
C ARG A 350 -4.54 -17.52 -3.95
N ILE A 351 -3.35 -17.61 -4.52
CA ILE A 351 -3.11 -17.76 -5.95
C ILE A 351 -2.85 -19.24 -6.25
N PRO A 352 -3.56 -19.84 -7.23
CA PRO A 352 -3.32 -21.24 -7.60
C PRO A 352 -1.93 -21.42 -8.21
N LYS A 353 -1.41 -22.65 -8.20
CA LYS A 353 -0.17 -23.02 -8.90
C LYS A 353 -0.25 -22.55 -10.36
N ILE A 354 0.85 -22.05 -10.89
CA ILE A 354 0.93 -21.47 -12.24
C ILE A 354 1.75 -22.41 -13.11
N ARG A 355 1.26 -22.72 -14.31
CA ARG A 355 2.02 -23.50 -15.28
C ARG A 355 2.92 -22.56 -16.07
N ILE A 356 4.21 -22.86 -16.09
CA ILE A 356 5.22 -22.12 -16.86
C ILE A 356 6.02 -23.08 -17.73
N SER A 357 6.58 -22.56 -18.82
CA SER A 357 7.47 -23.30 -19.69
C SER A 357 8.92 -22.79 -19.56
N THR A 358 9.84 -23.61 -19.06
CA THR A 358 11.25 -23.22 -18.91
C THR A 358 12.20 -24.41 -18.91
N GLN A 359 13.43 -24.18 -19.39
CA GLN A 359 14.54 -25.13 -19.35
C GLN A 359 15.44 -24.93 -18.12
N GLN A 360 15.27 -23.83 -17.37
CA GLN A 360 16.13 -23.44 -16.24
C GLN A 360 15.58 -23.88 -14.88
N ALA A 361 14.64 -24.83 -14.87
CA ALA A 361 13.96 -25.31 -13.68
C ALA A 361 14.90 -25.64 -12.52
N GLU A 362 16.00 -26.33 -12.83
CA GLU A 362 16.99 -26.78 -11.85
C GLU A 362 17.78 -25.61 -11.25
N ALA A 363 18.13 -24.61 -12.07
CA ALA A 363 18.85 -23.43 -11.60
C ALA A 363 17.99 -22.49 -10.74
N LEU A 364 16.66 -22.53 -10.93
CA LEU A 364 15.70 -21.62 -10.28
C LEU A 364 15.06 -22.20 -9.00
N GLN A 365 15.48 -23.38 -8.55
CA GLN A 365 14.84 -24.09 -7.44
C GLN A 365 14.81 -23.34 -6.11
N ASP A 366 15.90 -22.69 -5.75
CA ASP A 366 16.03 -21.98 -4.47
C ASP A 366 15.93 -20.46 -4.63
N GLN A 367 15.32 -20.02 -5.73
CA GLN A 367 15.17 -18.63 -6.08
C GLN A 367 13.71 -18.20 -5.97
N ARG A 368 13.50 -16.99 -5.46
CA ARG A 368 12.24 -16.26 -5.65
C ARG A 368 12.24 -15.71 -7.07
N VAL A 369 11.23 -16.07 -7.87
CA VAL A 369 11.13 -15.67 -9.27
C VAL A 369 9.82 -14.93 -9.49
N ILE A 370 9.85 -13.85 -10.26
CA ILE A 370 8.63 -13.15 -10.68
C ILE A 370 8.02 -13.88 -11.86
N VAL A 371 6.73 -14.16 -11.80
CA VAL A 371 5.91 -14.72 -12.88
C VAL A 371 4.70 -13.83 -13.13
N ARG A 372 4.32 -13.72 -14.41
CA ARG A 372 3.10 -13.04 -14.84
C ARG A 372 2.13 -14.06 -15.43
N LEU A 373 0.84 -13.87 -15.17
CA LEU A 373 -0.23 -14.69 -15.75
C LEU A 373 -0.55 -14.22 -17.17
N ASP A 374 -0.63 -15.18 -18.09
CA ASP A 374 -0.94 -14.94 -19.50
C ASP A 374 -2.40 -15.26 -19.81
N SER A 375 -2.84 -16.44 -19.40
CA SER A 375 -4.17 -16.95 -19.72
C SER A 375 -4.62 -18.02 -18.72
N TRP A 376 -5.94 -18.25 -18.72
CA TRP A 376 -6.52 -19.38 -17.99
C TRP A 376 -7.70 -19.93 -18.77
N GLU A 377 -7.41 -20.96 -19.55
CA GLU A 377 -8.35 -21.66 -20.43
C GLU A 377 -9.39 -22.45 -19.63
N SER A 378 -10.58 -22.62 -20.20
CA SER A 378 -11.65 -23.41 -19.58
C SER A 378 -11.34 -24.91 -19.50
N THR A 379 -10.38 -25.38 -20.29
CA THR A 379 -9.85 -26.75 -20.33
C THR A 379 -8.80 -27.03 -19.25
N SER A 380 -8.16 -26.00 -18.70
CA SER A 380 -7.02 -26.15 -17.80
C SER A 380 -7.39 -25.88 -16.34
N VAL A 381 -6.97 -26.77 -15.43
CA VAL A 381 -7.10 -26.59 -13.97
C VAL A 381 -6.25 -25.43 -13.46
N TYR A 382 -5.09 -25.19 -14.07
CA TYR A 382 -4.12 -24.17 -13.66
C TYR A 382 -3.98 -23.08 -14.73
N PRO A 383 -3.76 -21.80 -14.35
CA PRO A 383 -3.43 -20.76 -15.30
C PRO A 383 -2.04 -20.98 -15.91
N ASN A 384 -1.84 -20.44 -17.11
CA ASN A 384 -0.55 -20.37 -17.77
C ASN A 384 0.10 -19.00 -17.50
N GLY A 385 1.42 -18.99 -17.43
CA GLY A 385 2.22 -17.78 -17.25
C GLY A 385 3.65 -17.95 -17.73
N HIS A 386 4.45 -16.90 -17.58
CA HIS A 386 5.87 -16.87 -17.95
C HIS A 386 6.72 -16.23 -16.85
N CYS A 387 8.00 -16.62 -16.78
CA CYS A 387 8.98 -16.04 -15.87
C CYS A 387 9.46 -14.68 -16.37
N VAL A 388 9.46 -13.65 -15.51
CA VAL A 388 9.91 -12.30 -15.85
C VAL A 388 11.35 -12.09 -15.41
N ARG A 389 11.65 -12.28 -14.11
CA ARG A 389 13.00 -12.09 -13.55
C ARG A 389 13.19 -12.84 -12.25
N VAL A 390 14.45 -13.11 -11.90
CA VAL A 390 14.84 -13.65 -10.59
C VAL A 390 15.01 -12.50 -9.59
N LEU A 391 14.50 -12.67 -8.36
CA LEU A 391 14.67 -11.73 -7.26
C LEU A 391 15.94 -12.02 -6.45
N GLY A 392 16.16 -13.29 -6.11
CA GLY A 392 17.26 -13.73 -5.27
C GLY A 392 16.92 -15.02 -4.54
N LYS A 393 17.82 -15.45 -3.65
CA LYS A 393 17.68 -16.73 -2.96
C LYS A 393 16.61 -16.68 -1.87
N THR A 394 15.82 -17.74 -1.77
CA THR A 394 14.79 -17.88 -0.71
C THR A 394 15.42 -17.81 0.68
N GLY A 395 14.78 -17.06 1.59
CA GLY A 395 15.22 -16.90 2.98
C GLY A 395 16.26 -15.80 3.24
N GLU A 396 16.80 -15.18 2.19
CA GLU A 396 17.61 -13.96 2.34
C GLU A 396 16.73 -12.74 2.65
N LEU A 397 17.15 -11.92 3.62
CA LEU A 397 16.37 -10.77 4.10
C LEU A 397 15.96 -9.83 2.96
N GLU A 398 16.91 -9.44 2.10
CA GLU A 398 16.63 -8.53 0.97
C GLU A 398 15.64 -9.14 -0.03
N THR A 399 15.76 -10.44 -0.30
CA THR A 399 14.87 -11.17 -1.21
C THR A 399 13.45 -11.25 -0.65
N GLU A 400 13.29 -11.54 0.64
CA GLU A 400 11.97 -11.62 1.28
C GLU A 400 11.32 -10.24 1.43
N ILE A 401 12.09 -9.18 1.69
CA ILE A 401 11.59 -7.80 1.69
C ILE A 401 11.11 -7.39 0.29
N GLN A 402 11.89 -7.66 -0.76
CA GLN A 402 11.44 -7.41 -2.13
C GLN A 402 10.18 -8.21 -2.48
N THR A 403 10.09 -9.45 -2.01
CA THR A 403 8.90 -10.29 -2.16
C THR A 403 7.67 -9.64 -1.52
N ILE A 404 7.79 -9.16 -0.28
CA ILE A 404 6.71 -8.45 0.43
C ILE A 404 6.27 -7.20 -0.35
N LEU A 405 7.20 -6.39 -0.85
CA LEU A 405 6.87 -5.18 -1.61
C LEU A 405 6.11 -5.51 -2.90
N LEU A 406 6.60 -6.47 -3.69
CA LEU A 406 5.99 -6.87 -4.95
C LEU A 406 4.61 -7.49 -4.75
N GLU A 407 4.45 -8.35 -3.75
CA GLU A 407 3.16 -8.99 -3.43
C GLU A 407 2.07 -8.00 -3.00
N ASN A 408 2.48 -6.81 -2.53
CA ASN A 408 1.57 -5.70 -2.22
C ASN A 408 1.48 -4.64 -3.32
N CYS A 409 1.99 -4.91 -4.53
CA CYS A 409 2.03 -3.95 -5.64
C CYS A 409 2.73 -2.62 -5.27
N ILE A 410 3.77 -2.71 -4.44
CA ILE A 410 4.61 -1.58 -4.06
C ILE A 410 5.86 -1.61 -4.94
N HIS A 411 5.95 -0.60 -5.81
CA HIS A 411 7.12 -0.36 -6.63
C HIS A 411 7.75 0.97 -6.19
N VAL A 412 9.00 0.90 -5.74
CA VAL A 412 9.74 2.03 -5.16
C VAL A 412 11.11 2.13 -5.84
N PRO A 413 11.15 2.54 -7.13
CA PRO A 413 12.42 2.75 -7.80
C PRO A 413 13.16 3.93 -7.16
N PRO A 414 14.49 4.02 -7.31
CA PRO A 414 15.20 5.24 -6.97
C PRO A 414 14.62 6.43 -7.73
N PHE A 415 14.65 7.62 -7.11
CA PHE A 415 14.27 8.85 -7.80
C PHE A 415 15.18 9.06 -9.02
N SER A 416 14.56 9.37 -10.16
CA SER A 416 15.25 9.61 -11.42
C SER A 416 16.07 10.91 -11.39
N GLU A 417 17.09 10.99 -12.24
CA GLU A 417 17.88 12.23 -12.39
C GLU A 417 17.02 13.45 -12.78
N ALA A 418 15.92 13.23 -13.51
CA ALA A 418 15.00 14.30 -13.88
C ALA A 418 14.22 14.83 -12.66
N GLN A 419 13.76 13.94 -11.78
CA GLN A 419 13.13 14.32 -10.51
C GLN A 419 14.13 15.02 -9.58
N LEU A 420 15.36 14.51 -9.49
CA LEU A 420 16.41 15.11 -8.65
C LEU A 420 16.84 16.50 -9.13
N ARG A 421 16.75 16.80 -10.44
CA ARG A 421 17.00 18.15 -10.99
C ARG A 421 15.97 19.19 -10.59
N GLU A 422 14.78 18.78 -10.15
CA GLU A 422 13.77 19.71 -9.60
C GLU A 422 14.10 20.13 -8.15
N MET A 423 15.02 19.43 -7.48
CA MET A 423 15.37 19.71 -6.09
C MET A 423 16.22 20.97 -5.98
N PRO A 424 16.00 21.81 -4.95
CA PRO A 424 16.91 22.89 -4.65
C PRO A 424 18.31 22.35 -4.33
N VAL A 425 19.34 23.08 -4.75
CA VAL A 425 20.72 22.75 -4.36
C VAL A 425 20.89 23.09 -2.88
N ASN A 426 21.17 22.07 -2.07
CA ASN A 426 21.54 22.23 -0.66
C ASN A 426 22.77 21.38 -0.35
N THR A 427 23.96 21.90 -0.69
CA THR A 427 25.24 21.26 -0.35
C THR A 427 25.98 22.09 0.71
N GLU A 428 27.06 21.54 1.27
CA GLU A 428 27.87 22.28 2.24
C GLU A 428 28.45 23.58 1.65
N GLU A 429 28.81 23.55 0.36
CA GLU A 429 29.36 24.69 -0.38
C GLU A 429 28.27 25.66 -0.86
N ASN A 430 27.09 25.16 -1.18
CA ASN A 430 25.95 25.95 -1.66
C ASN A 430 24.70 25.59 -0.87
N ARG A 431 24.62 26.14 0.36
CA ARG A 431 23.47 25.96 1.23
C ARG A 431 22.26 26.70 0.66
N TRP A 432 21.12 26.03 0.68
CA TRP A 432 19.85 26.63 0.30
C TRP A 432 19.55 27.83 1.19
N GLN A 433 19.07 28.91 0.59
CA GLN A 433 18.68 30.14 1.27
C GLN A 433 17.20 30.40 1.05
N MET A 434 16.55 30.92 2.08
CA MET A 434 15.14 31.32 1.99
C MET A 434 14.97 32.46 0.98
N ASP A 435 13.93 32.37 0.17
CA ASP A 435 13.57 33.43 -0.76
C ASP A 435 13.09 34.66 0.03
N THR A 436 13.70 35.80 -0.26
CA THR A 436 13.33 37.10 0.33
C THR A 436 11.87 37.48 0.11
N SER A 437 11.28 37.08 -1.02
CA SER A 437 9.88 37.36 -1.33
C SER A 437 8.93 36.58 -0.41
N GLU A 438 9.24 35.30 -0.19
CA GLU A 438 8.53 34.43 0.76
C GLU A 438 8.70 34.89 2.20
N VAL A 439 9.90 35.34 2.59
CA VAL A 439 10.14 35.87 3.93
C VAL A 439 9.24 37.09 4.21
N SER A 440 8.99 37.92 3.20
CA SER A 440 8.14 39.11 3.33
C SER A 440 6.64 38.81 3.34
N SER A 441 6.20 37.73 2.68
CA SER A 441 4.78 37.39 2.54
C SER A 441 4.25 36.52 3.69
N ARG A 442 5.12 35.74 4.33
CA ARG A 442 4.78 34.79 5.40
C ARG A 442 4.73 35.47 6.76
N ARG A 443 3.89 34.93 7.66
CA ARG A 443 3.85 35.40 9.05
C ARG A 443 5.07 34.88 9.80
N ASP A 444 5.92 35.78 10.28
CA ASP A 444 7.14 35.42 10.99
C ASP A 444 6.89 35.09 12.46
N LEU A 445 7.18 33.85 12.86
CA LEU A 445 7.00 33.36 14.23
C LEU A 445 8.33 33.09 14.96
N ARG A 446 9.48 33.25 14.28
CA ARG A 446 10.80 32.81 14.77
C ARG A 446 11.19 33.39 16.12
N ASP A 447 10.89 34.68 16.34
CA ASP A 447 11.27 35.40 17.57
C ASP A 447 10.08 35.57 18.54
N THR A 448 8.87 35.22 18.11
CA THR A 448 7.63 35.50 18.88
C THR A 448 7.05 34.26 19.56
N HIS A 449 7.45 33.05 19.13
CA HIS A 449 6.93 31.79 19.64
C HIS A 449 8.07 30.86 20.03
N LEU A 450 7.90 30.16 21.15
CA LEU A 450 8.69 29.00 21.47
C LEU A 450 8.12 27.80 20.70
N VAL A 451 8.75 27.48 19.56
CA VAL A 451 8.37 26.35 18.71
C VAL A 451 9.28 25.16 19.04
N PHE A 452 8.72 23.95 19.15
CA PHE A 452 9.50 22.72 19.37
C PHE A 452 8.80 21.50 18.74
N SER A 453 9.57 20.44 18.46
CA SER A 453 9.03 19.16 17.99
C SER A 453 9.13 18.08 19.07
N ILE A 454 8.28 17.04 18.97
CA ILE A 454 8.34 15.85 19.82
C ILE A 454 8.11 14.61 18.96
N ASP A 455 9.18 13.85 18.71
CA ASP A 455 9.22 12.78 17.72
C ASP A 455 9.82 11.47 18.29
N PRO A 456 9.75 10.34 17.56
CA PRO A 456 10.56 9.18 17.92
C PRO A 456 12.06 9.51 17.93
N LYS A 457 12.82 8.88 18.84
CA LYS A 457 14.29 9.01 18.87
C LYS A 457 14.88 8.64 17.49
N GLY A 458 15.67 9.56 16.92
CA GLY A 458 16.29 9.40 15.59
C GLY A 458 15.40 9.75 14.40
N CYS A 459 14.27 10.43 14.60
CA CYS A 459 13.43 10.94 13.52
C CYS A 459 14.17 12.01 12.70
N GLU A 460 14.21 11.85 11.37
CA GLU A 460 14.85 12.79 10.43
C GLU A 460 13.81 13.59 9.61
N ASP A 461 12.58 13.10 9.52
CA ASP A 461 11.46 13.62 8.75
C ASP A 461 10.40 14.23 9.68
N VAL A 462 10.78 15.30 10.38
CA VAL A 462 9.92 16.01 11.33
C VAL A 462 8.87 16.81 10.55
N ASP A 463 7.64 16.29 10.49
CA ASP A 463 6.51 16.92 9.82
C ASP A 463 5.90 18.08 10.64
N ASP A 464 5.88 17.95 11.96
CA ASP A 464 5.11 18.80 12.86
C ASP A 464 5.92 19.40 14.01
N THR A 465 5.58 20.64 14.35
CA THR A 465 6.06 21.34 15.54
C THR A 465 4.90 22.04 16.24
N LEU A 466 5.07 22.29 17.52
CA LEU A 466 4.05 22.84 18.40
C LEU A 466 4.56 24.13 19.05
N SER A 467 3.63 25.05 19.34
CA SER A 467 3.89 26.17 20.23
C SER A 467 2.68 26.45 21.10
N VAL A 468 2.92 26.95 22.31
CA VAL A 468 1.84 27.41 23.19
C VAL A 468 2.34 28.61 24.00
N ARG A 469 1.50 29.65 24.10
CA ARG A 469 1.82 30.83 24.90
C ARG A 469 0.59 31.50 25.46
N THR A 470 0.77 32.25 26.54
CA THR A 470 -0.26 33.14 27.07
C THR A 470 -0.19 34.49 26.36
N LEU A 471 -1.33 34.97 25.86
CA LEU A 471 -1.43 36.25 25.18
C LEU A 471 -1.41 37.43 26.17
N PRO A 472 -1.04 38.66 25.71
CA PRO A 472 -1.06 39.86 26.54
C PRO A 472 -2.41 40.05 27.25
N GLY A 473 -2.37 40.24 28.56
CA GLY A 473 -3.57 40.38 29.41
C GLY A 473 -4.06 39.08 30.06
N GLY A 474 -3.44 37.92 29.78
CA GLY A 474 -3.60 36.68 30.56
C GLY A 474 -4.92 35.93 30.39
N LYS A 475 -5.90 36.51 29.69
CA LYS A 475 -7.24 35.92 29.48
C LYS A 475 -7.31 34.93 28.33
N ARG A 476 -6.29 34.90 27.46
CA ARG A 476 -6.25 34.03 26.28
C ARG A 476 -4.94 33.28 26.19
N LEU A 477 -5.02 32.06 25.68
CA LEU A 477 -3.90 31.22 25.29
C LEU A 477 -3.87 31.14 23.76
N GLU A 478 -2.69 31.09 23.17
CA GLU A 478 -2.51 30.79 21.75
C GLU A 478 -1.85 29.41 21.63
N LEU A 479 -2.53 28.49 20.97
CA LEU A 479 -2.00 27.17 20.59
C LEU A 479 -1.63 27.23 19.10
N GLY A 480 -0.42 26.80 18.77
CA GLY A 480 0.05 26.69 17.40
C GLY A 480 0.44 25.26 17.04
N VAL A 481 -0.08 24.79 15.90
CA VAL A 481 0.40 23.59 15.21
C VAL A 481 1.01 24.04 13.88
N HIS A 482 2.28 23.75 13.67
CA HIS A 482 3.04 24.19 12.49
C HIS A 482 3.55 22.96 11.75
N ILE A 483 3.13 22.82 10.50
CA ILE A 483 3.39 21.65 9.65
C ILE A 483 4.33 22.04 8.52
N ALA A 484 5.26 21.15 8.15
CA ALA A 484 6.19 21.34 7.04
C ALA A 484 5.48 21.82 5.75
N ASP A 485 5.94 22.91 5.14
CA ASP A 485 5.39 23.41 3.88
C ASP A 485 6.04 22.72 2.67
N VAL A 486 5.61 21.48 2.43
CA VAL A 486 6.05 20.70 1.26
C VAL A 486 5.55 21.31 -0.04
N THR A 487 4.40 21.98 -0.03
CA THR A 487 3.78 22.54 -1.24
C THR A 487 4.58 23.66 -1.89
N TYR A 488 5.43 24.34 -1.12
CA TYR A 488 6.39 25.30 -1.66
C TYR A 488 7.42 24.64 -2.59
N PHE A 489 7.94 23.47 -2.19
CA PHE A 489 8.99 22.76 -2.93
C PHE A 489 8.42 21.85 -4.02
N VAL A 490 7.25 21.26 -3.80
CA VAL A 490 6.62 20.29 -4.71
C VAL A 490 5.45 20.93 -5.45
N ARG A 491 5.74 21.49 -6.63
CA ARG A 491 4.74 22.13 -7.49
C ARG A 491 3.81 21.08 -8.11
N GLU A 492 2.52 21.39 -8.17
CA GLU A 492 1.52 20.51 -8.79
C GLU A 492 1.85 20.24 -10.27
N GLY A 493 1.88 18.97 -10.66
CA GLY A 493 2.22 18.52 -12.02
C GLY A 493 3.73 18.45 -12.32
N SER A 494 4.61 18.71 -11.34
CA SER A 494 6.05 18.44 -11.45
C SER A 494 6.35 16.94 -11.46
N LEU A 495 7.55 16.53 -11.90
CA LEU A 495 7.95 15.12 -11.89
C LEU A 495 7.98 14.55 -10.46
N THR A 496 8.37 15.37 -9.50
CA THR A 496 8.36 15.04 -8.07
C THR A 496 6.93 14.87 -7.55
N ASP A 497 5.99 15.72 -7.99
CA ASP A 497 4.57 15.60 -7.62
C ASP A 497 3.93 14.33 -8.20
N LEU A 498 4.24 14.00 -9.46
CA LEU A 498 3.77 12.77 -10.10
C LEU A 498 4.30 11.52 -9.39
N GLU A 499 5.57 11.52 -8.97
CA GLU A 499 6.15 10.46 -8.17
C GLU A 499 5.51 10.35 -6.78
N ALA A 500 5.33 11.48 -6.09
CA ALA A 500 4.67 11.54 -4.79
C ALA A 500 3.22 11.05 -4.88
N ARG A 501 2.50 11.41 -5.95
CA ARG A 501 1.15 10.90 -6.27
C ARG A 501 1.17 9.40 -6.50
N SER A 502 2.13 8.89 -7.30
CA SER A 502 2.27 7.46 -7.59
C SER A 502 2.52 6.63 -6.32
N ARG A 503 3.43 7.09 -5.46
CA ARG A 503 3.73 6.44 -4.16
C ARG A 503 2.59 6.61 -3.16
N ALA A 504 1.94 7.78 -3.14
CA ALA A 504 0.88 8.24 -2.24
C ALA A 504 1.21 8.29 -0.74
N THR A 505 2.08 7.43 -0.24
CA THR A 505 2.54 7.36 1.15
C THR A 505 3.98 6.84 1.22
N THR A 506 4.72 7.22 2.26
CA THR A 506 5.98 6.55 2.63
C THR A 506 5.66 5.14 3.15
N TYR A 507 6.46 4.15 2.75
CA TYR A 507 6.32 2.76 3.18
C TYR A 507 7.28 2.47 4.33
N TYR A 508 6.74 2.20 5.52
CA TYR A 508 7.52 1.84 6.70
C TYR A 508 7.58 0.32 6.85
N LEU A 509 8.80 -0.23 6.87
CA LEU A 509 9.09 -1.62 7.17
C LEU A 509 9.79 -1.71 8.54
N ALA A 510 10.06 -2.92 9.02
CA ALA A 510 10.64 -3.12 10.35
C ALA A 510 12.07 -2.54 10.48
N ASP A 511 12.88 -2.59 9.43
CA ASP A 511 14.29 -2.13 9.43
C ASP A 511 14.54 -0.85 8.63
N ARG A 512 13.64 -0.48 7.71
CA ARG A 512 13.84 0.63 6.77
C ARG A 512 12.53 1.30 6.39
N ARG A 513 12.65 2.42 5.67
CA ARG A 513 11.53 3.09 5.01
C ARG A 513 11.83 3.38 3.54
N TYR A 514 10.79 3.50 2.74
CA TYR A 514 10.86 3.99 1.37
C TYR A 514 10.08 5.30 1.27
N ASP A 515 10.81 6.40 1.15
CA ASP A 515 10.26 7.75 1.23
C ASP A 515 9.36 8.08 0.03
N MET A 516 8.29 8.84 0.30
CA MET A 516 7.44 9.40 -0.75
C MET A 516 8.16 10.50 -1.55
N LEU A 517 9.01 11.29 -0.87
CA LEU A 517 9.75 12.41 -1.43
C LEU A 517 11.27 12.16 -1.39
N PRO A 518 12.06 12.80 -2.25
CA PRO A 518 13.53 12.71 -2.19
C PRO A 518 14.08 13.18 -0.84
N ALA A 519 15.17 12.55 -0.39
CA ALA A 519 15.81 12.83 0.90
C ALA A 519 16.18 14.31 1.11
N VAL A 520 16.52 15.03 0.03
CA VAL A 520 16.80 16.48 0.05
C VAL A 520 15.61 17.28 0.61
N LEU A 521 14.39 16.83 0.33
CA LEU A 521 13.17 17.43 0.87
C LEU A 521 12.78 16.78 2.20
N SER A 522 12.65 15.45 2.23
CA SER A 522 12.06 14.73 3.37
C SER A 522 12.90 14.77 4.63
N ALA A 523 14.23 14.65 4.52
CA ALA A 523 15.14 14.57 5.67
C ALA A 523 15.84 15.90 5.99
N ASP A 524 15.58 16.96 5.21
CA ASP A 524 16.28 18.23 5.37
C ASP A 524 15.39 19.46 5.12
N LEU A 525 15.14 19.85 3.86
CA LEU A 525 14.55 21.17 3.56
C LEU A 525 13.12 21.34 4.08
N CYS A 526 12.30 20.29 4.01
CA CYS A 526 10.94 20.32 4.55
C CYS A 526 10.91 19.93 6.05
N SER A 527 11.87 19.12 6.49
CA SER A 527 11.94 18.64 7.87
C SER A 527 12.15 19.81 8.84
N LEU A 528 11.31 19.89 9.87
CA LEU A 528 11.29 20.99 10.85
C LEU A 528 12.35 20.83 11.95
N LEU A 529 13.60 20.61 11.51
CA LEU A 529 14.76 20.35 12.36
C LEU A 529 15.06 21.49 13.35
N GLY A 530 15.65 21.12 14.49
CA GLY A 530 16.06 22.05 15.54
C GLY A 530 17.10 23.09 15.07
N GLY A 531 16.90 24.35 15.46
CA GLY A 531 17.85 25.44 15.28
C GLY A 531 17.90 26.07 13.88
N VAL A 532 17.07 25.61 12.93
CA VAL A 532 17.10 26.09 11.53
C VAL A 532 15.78 26.76 11.14
N ASP A 533 15.86 27.80 10.30
CA ASP A 533 14.67 28.45 9.74
C ASP A 533 14.00 27.56 8.70
N ARG A 534 12.68 27.43 8.82
CA ARG A 534 11.86 26.58 7.96
C ARG A 534 10.55 27.24 7.58
N TYR A 535 10.08 26.91 6.37
CA TYR A 535 8.73 27.24 5.91
C TYR A 535 7.74 26.26 6.51
N ALA A 536 6.66 26.79 7.08
CA ALA A 536 5.59 25.98 7.62
C ALA A 536 4.22 26.50 7.16
N MET A 537 3.24 25.61 7.18
CA MET A 537 1.82 25.91 7.14
C MET A 537 1.26 25.71 8.54
N SER A 538 0.68 26.76 9.13
CA SER A 538 0.28 26.75 10.54
C SER A 538 -1.22 26.91 10.72
N VAL A 539 -1.71 26.30 11.79
CA VAL A 539 -3.01 26.54 12.38
C VAL A 539 -2.79 27.11 13.77
N LEU A 540 -3.34 28.30 14.02
CA LEU A 540 -3.21 29.00 15.29
C LEU A 540 -4.60 29.20 15.89
N TRP A 541 -4.80 28.76 17.12
CA TRP A 541 -6.04 28.94 17.87
C TRP A 541 -5.82 29.93 19.00
N GLU A 542 -6.68 30.94 19.11
CA GLU A 542 -6.84 31.66 20.37
C GLU A 542 -7.89 30.94 21.21
N LEU A 543 -7.48 30.45 22.38
CA LEU A 543 -8.31 29.76 23.35
C LEU A 543 -8.58 30.68 24.54
N ASP A 544 -9.75 30.57 25.14
CA ASP A 544 -9.99 31.16 26.46
C ASP A 544 -9.07 30.49 27.49
N ALA A 545 -8.41 31.27 28.36
CA ALA A 545 -7.41 30.71 29.28
C ALA A 545 -8.02 29.85 30.40
N GLU A 546 -9.31 30.03 30.70
CA GLU A 546 -10.02 29.28 31.75
C GLU A 546 -10.82 28.11 31.17
N THR A 547 -11.63 28.36 30.14
CA THR A 547 -12.50 27.33 29.56
C THR A 547 -11.81 26.48 28.51
N LEU A 548 -10.73 26.99 27.90
CA LEU A 548 -10.04 26.41 26.74
C LEU A 548 -10.91 26.34 25.47
N ASP A 549 -12.03 27.05 25.44
CA ASP A 549 -12.88 27.15 24.25
C ASP A 549 -12.21 27.99 23.15
N VAL A 550 -12.43 27.61 21.90
CA VAL A 550 -11.90 28.35 20.75
C VAL A 550 -12.62 29.67 20.58
N CYS A 551 -11.85 30.75 20.64
CA CYS A 551 -12.31 32.10 20.31
C CYS A 551 -12.15 32.38 18.82
N THR A 552 -10.96 32.14 18.27
CA THR A 552 -10.63 32.39 16.86
C THR A 552 -9.63 31.36 16.35
N VAL A 553 -9.65 31.13 15.03
CA VAL A 553 -8.70 30.25 14.35
C VAL A 553 -8.11 30.99 13.16
N TRP A 554 -6.79 30.89 13.00
CA TRP A 554 -6.05 31.43 11.89
C TRP A 554 -5.30 30.32 11.14
N TYR A 555 -5.28 30.41 9.81
CA TYR A 555 -4.61 29.47 8.92
C TYR A 555 -3.69 30.24 7.98
N GLY A 556 -2.50 29.70 7.68
CA GLY A 556 -1.68 30.23 6.61
C GLY A 556 -0.21 29.86 6.70
N HIS A 557 0.57 30.41 5.77
CA HIS A 557 2.01 30.23 5.70
C HIS A 557 2.74 31.03 6.78
N THR A 558 3.73 30.39 7.40
CA THR A 558 4.56 30.95 8.47
C THR A 558 6.04 30.68 8.23
N LEU A 559 6.87 31.45 8.93
CA LEU A 559 8.30 31.18 9.13
C LEU A 559 8.49 30.76 10.58
N ILE A 560 9.13 29.62 10.80
CA ILE A 560 9.39 29.10 12.14
C ILE A 560 10.86 28.73 12.31
N ARG A 561 11.29 28.65 13.57
CA ARG A 561 12.57 28.07 13.98
C ARG A 561 12.30 27.19 15.18
N SER A 562 12.39 25.87 14.98
CA SER A 562 12.24 24.92 16.09
C SER A 562 13.39 25.14 17.08
N SER A 563 13.09 25.46 18.33
CA SER A 563 14.08 25.72 19.38
C SER A 563 14.58 24.44 20.03
N TYR A 564 13.75 23.39 20.03
CA TYR A 564 14.05 22.09 20.63
C TYR A 564 13.49 20.97 19.75
N GLN A 565 14.27 19.91 19.56
CA GLN A 565 13.88 18.68 18.89
C GLN A 565 13.86 17.55 19.93
N LEU A 566 12.72 17.42 20.63
CA LEU A 566 12.57 16.47 21.72
C LEU A 566 12.23 15.07 21.18
N TYR A 567 12.66 14.04 21.90
CA TYR A 567 12.11 12.70 21.73
C TYR A 567 11.06 12.40 22.82
N TYR A 568 10.14 11.48 22.53
CA TYR A 568 9.00 11.20 23.43
C TYR A 568 9.42 10.89 24.88
N GLU A 569 10.44 10.05 25.05
CA GLU A 569 10.93 9.67 26.37
C GLU A 569 11.52 10.88 27.12
N LEU A 570 12.28 11.76 26.44
CA LEU A 570 12.82 12.99 27.03
C LEU A 570 11.71 13.95 27.48
N ALA A 571 10.73 14.18 26.60
CA ALA A 571 9.60 15.05 26.91
C ALA A 571 8.78 14.51 28.10
N GLN A 572 8.63 13.18 28.20
CA GLN A 572 7.95 12.54 29.32
C GLN A 572 8.75 12.69 30.62
N SER A 573 10.07 12.45 30.60
CA SER A 573 10.93 12.66 31.77
C SER A 573 10.92 14.11 32.26
N LEU A 574 10.92 15.08 31.34
CA LEU A 574 10.77 16.49 31.67
C LEU A 574 9.43 16.79 32.38
N LEU A 575 8.32 16.25 31.86
CA LEU A 575 7.00 16.39 32.51
C LEU A 575 6.92 15.71 33.87
N ASN A 576 7.68 14.63 34.09
CA ASN A 576 7.75 13.93 35.37
C ASN A 576 8.62 14.68 36.40
N GLY A 577 9.31 15.75 36.00
CA GLY A 577 10.24 16.49 36.86
C GLY A 577 11.56 15.76 37.11
N GLU A 578 11.94 14.84 36.22
CA GLU A 578 13.21 14.13 36.29
C GLU A 578 14.37 15.04 35.85
N GLU A 579 15.54 14.94 36.50
CA GLU A 579 16.73 15.68 36.10
C GLU A 579 17.38 15.02 34.88
N VAL A 580 16.97 15.45 33.69
CA VAL A 580 17.48 14.96 32.40
C VAL A 580 18.20 16.06 31.60
N GLU A 581 19.20 15.68 30.83
CA GLU A 581 19.93 16.62 29.98
C GLU A 581 19.20 16.84 28.65
N VAL A 582 18.84 18.09 28.37
CA VAL A 582 18.31 18.51 27.07
C VAL A 582 19.50 18.89 26.16
N PRO A 583 19.70 18.21 25.01
CA PRO A 583 20.86 18.41 24.14
C PRO A 583 21.11 19.87 23.76
N GLU A 584 20.06 20.62 23.41
CA GLU A 584 20.13 22.02 23.00
C GLU A 584 20.48 22.98 24.16
N LEU A 585 20.32 22.54 25.41
CA LEU A 585 20.67 23.28 26.61
C LEU A 585 22.03 22.88 27.21
N SER A 586 22.66 21.81 26.70
CA SER A 586 23.95 21.26 27.21
C SER A 586 25.07 22.30 27.26
N GLN A 587 25.13 23.20 26.26
CA GLN A 587 26.18 24.21 26.15
C GLN A 587 25.95 25.47 27.01
N LEU A 588 24.74 25.64 27.55
CA LEU A 588 24.39 26.80 28.39
C LEU A 588 24.73 26.53 29.86
N LYS A 589 25.24 27.54 30.57
CA LYS A 589 25.64 27.43 31.99
C LYS A 589 24.92 28.43 32.87
N GLY A 590 24.65 28.03 34.11
CA GLY A 590 24.07 28.89 35.16
C GLY A 590 22.64 29.32 34.86
N SER A 591 22.28 30.53 35.28
CA SER A 591 20.90 31.05 35.29
C SER A 591 20.19 31.08 33.92
N GLN A 592 20.94 31.19 32.82
CA GLN A 592 20.34 31.18 31.48
C GLN A 592 19.79 29.81 31.09
N ARG A 593 20.46 28.73 31.50
CA ARG A 593 19.97 27.37 31.29
C ARG A 593 18.68 27.16 32.06
N ASP A 594 18.68 27.55 33.33
CA ASP A 594 17.53 27.38 34.24
C ASP A 594 16.31 28.14 33.73
N GLN A 595 16.50 29.36 33.23
CA GLN A 595 15.41 30.17 32.67
C GLN A 595 14.79 29.52 31.41
N LYS A 596 15.62 29.07 30.46
CA LYS A 596 15.14 28.42 29.23
C LYS A 596 14.47 27.07 29.50
N LEU A 597 15.02 26.30 30.44
CA LEU A 597 14.42 25.05 30.87
C LEU A 597 13.06 25.29 31.53
N ALA A 598 12.94 26.29 32.40
CA ALA A 598 11.66 26.66 33.02
C ALA A 598 10.61 27.08 31.97
N GLU A 599 11.02 27.83 30.94
CA GLU A 599 10.13 28.20 29.83
C GLU A 599 9.64 26.99 29.04
N LEU A 600 10.55 26.05 28.72
CA LEU A 600 10.21 24.80 28.03
C LEU A 600 9.26 23.94 28.86
N LEU A 601 9.53 23.77 30.15
CA LEU A 601 8.68 23.01 31.07
C LEU A 601 7.27 23.62 31.16
N GLN A 602 7.18 24.95 31.31
CA GLN A 602 5.90 25.64 31.34
C GLN A 602 5.12 25.44 30.03
N ALA A 603 5.80 25.46 28.88
CA ALA A 603 5.18 25.20 27.59
C ALA A 603 4.68 23.76 27.48
N LEU A 604 5.48 22.76 27.88
CA LEU A 604 5.07 21.34 27.90
C LEU A 604 3.87 21.12 28.82
N GLU A 605 3.89 21.65 30.04
CA GLU A 605 2.78 21.53 31.00
C GLU A 605 1.49 22.16 30.45
N THR A 606 1.60 23.35 29.85
CA THR A 606 0.45 24.06 29.28
C THR A 606 -0.12 23.30 28.09
N LEU A 607 0.75 22.78 27.22
CA LEU A 607 0.38 21.97 26.07
C LEU A 607 -0.34 20.68 26.50
N THR A 608 0.22 19.95 27.46
CA THR A 608 -0.40 18.74 28.03
C THR A 608 -1.74 19.05 28.69
N ARG A 609 -1.88 20.18 29.39
CA ARG A 609 -3.17 20.63 29.95
C ARG A 609 -4.22 20.85 28.86
N VAL A 610 -3.84 21.51 27.76
CA VAL A 610 -4.74 21.73 26.61
C VAL A 610 -5.11 20.39 25.96
N ALA A 611 -4.15 19.51 25.71
CA ALA A 611 -4.40 18.22 25.10
C ALA A 611 -5.33 17.32 25.95
N ARG A 612 -5.12 17.27 27.28
CA ARG A 612 -6.04 16.58 28.21
C ARG A 612 -7.47 17.09 28.10
N HIS A 613 -7.64 18.41 27.96
CA HIS A 613 -8.96 19.02 27.79
C HIS A 613 -9.61 18.60 26.46
N LEU A 614 -8.87 18.71 25.35
CA LEU A 614 -9.34 18.31 24.02
C LEU A 614 -9.74 16.82 23.99
N ARG A 615 -8.92 15.94 24.57
CA ARG A 615 -9.23 14.52 24.71
C ARG A 615 -10.52 14.31 25.51
N ALA A 616 -10.66 14.96 26.66
CA ALA A 616 -11.86 14.82 27.49
C ALA A 616 -13.14 15.25 26.75
N GLN A 617 -13.07 16.25 25.87
CA GLN A 617 -14.19 16.63 25.00
C GLN A 617 -14.49 15.52 23.97
N ARG A 618 -13.44 14.99 23.32
CA ARG A 618 -13.54 13.92 22.33
C ARG A 618 -14.09 12.63 22.93
N ASP A 619 -13.63 12.25 24.12
CA ASP A 619 -14.10 11.11 24.88
C ASP A 619 -15.59 11.24 25.20
N LYS A 620 -16.03 12.42 25.67
CA LYS A 620 -17.47 12.71 25.86
C LYS A 620 -18.28 12.51 24.57
N GLY A 621 -17.70 12.81 23.41
CA GLY A 621 -18.28 12.54 22.09
C GLY A 621 -18.33 11.06 21.69
N GLY A 622 -17.64 10.18 22.42
CA GLY A 622 -17.58 8.74 22.16
C GLY A 622 -16.36 8.27 21.39
N ALA A 623 -15.24 9.00 21.49
CA ALA A 623 -13.99 8.53 20.90
C ALA A 623 -13.56 7.16 21.43
N LEU A 624 -12.96 6.39 20.54
CA LEU A 624 -12.53 5.03 20.81
C LEU A 624 -11.01 4.96 20.94
N GLU A 625 -10.54 4.49 22.08
CA GLU A 625 -9.13 4.17 22.31
C GLU A 625 -8.90 2.68 22.11
N LEU A 626 -8.48 2.34 20.89
CA LEU A 626 -8.35 0.98 20.39
C LEU A 626 -6.89 0.70 20.02
N GLU A 627 -5.97 0.87 20.97
CA GLU A 627 -4.57 0.55 20.75
C GLU A 627 -4.29 -0.94 21.00
N GLY A 628 -3.61 -1.56 20.04
CA GLY A 628 -3.05 -2.91 20.20
C GLY A 628 -1.66 -2.87 20.82
N VAL A 629 -1.17 -4.03 21.25
CA VAL A 629 0.25 -4.18 21.62
C VAL A 629 1.07 -4.22 20.35
N GLU A 630 1.69 -3.11 19.99
CA GLU A 630 2.66 -3.01 18.89
C GLU A 630 4.06 -3.38 19.39
N VAL A 631 4.84 -4.07 18.57
CA VAL A 631 6.20 -4.50 18.89
C VAL A 631 7.15 -4.01 17.82
N ARG A 632 8.30 -3.49 18.24
CA ARG A 632 9.38 -3.04 17.37
C ARG A 632 10.57 -3.98 17.48
N ALA A 633 11.15 -4.33 16.33
CA ALA A 633 12.44 -5.02 16.28
C ALA A 633 13.55 -4.00 16.57
N GLN A 634 14.41 -4.32 17.54
CA GLN A 634 15.66 -3.62 17.77
C GLN A 634 16.76 -4.29 16.96
N LEU A 635 17.54 -3.48 16.25
CA LEU A 635 18.63 -3.93 15.38
C LEU A 635 19.95 -3.37 15.89
N ASP A 636 21.01 -4.16 15.83
CA ASP A 636 22.38 -3.68 16.00
C ASP A 636 22.93 -2.99 14.74
N GLU A 637 24.18 -2.52 14.75
CA GLU A 637 24.80 -1.84 13.61
C GLU A 637 24.99 -2.78 12.41
N GLU A 638 25.17 -4.09 12.66
CA GLU A 638 25.24 -5.15 11.66
C GLU A 638 23.85 -5.60 11.15
N LYS A 639 22.77 -4.99 11.63
CA LYS A 639 21.36 -5.28 11.32
C LYS A 639 20.86 -6.65 11.81
N ASN A 640 21.51 -7.24 12.81
CA ASN A 640 20.97 -8.41 13.52
C ASN A 640 19.91 -7.98 14.53
N ILE A 641 18.93 -8.86 14.76
CA ILE A 641 17.80 -8.57 15.65
C ILE A 641 18.19 -8.93 17.09
N THR A 642 18.35 -7.91 17.94
CA THR A 642 18.76 -8.08 19.33
C THR A 642 17.55 -8.37 20.24
N ALA A 643 16.45 -7.66 20.02
CA ALA A 643 15.24 -7.78 20.83
C ALA A 643 13.96 -7.42 20.05
N LEU A 644 12.84 -7.93 20.55
CA LEU A 644 11.49 -7.52 20.17
C LEU A 644 10.88 -6.79 21.37
N VAL A 645 10.67 -5.48 21.26
CA VAL A 645 10.25 -4.65 22.39
C VAL A 645 8.84 -4.08 22.14
N PRO A 646 7.88 -4.33 23.04
CA PRO A 646 6.57 -3.69 22.99
C PRO A 646 6.68 -2.17 23.12
N LYS A 647 5.96 -1.44 22.27
CA LYS A 647 5.86 0.01 22.37
C LYS A 647 5.11 0.38 23.65
N GLN A 648 5.69 1.28 24.44
CA GLN A 648 5.05 1.78 25.64
C GLN A 648 4.17 3.01 25.33
N PRO A 649 2.93 3.06 25.83
CA PRO A 649 2.13 4.27 25.76
C PRO A 649 2.69 5.29 26.77
N LEU A 650 2.94 6.51 26.30
CA LEU A 650 3.39 7.64 27.11
C LEU A 650 2.37 8.76 26.96
N GLU A 651 2.16 9.57 28.00
CA GLU A 651 1.19 10.67 27.95
C GLU A 651 1.55 11.71 26.88
N VAL A 652 2.85 11.88 26.61
CA VAL A 652 3.31 12.79 25.55
C VAL A 652 2.88 12.29 24.16
N HIS A 653 2.82 10.98 23.91
CA HIS A 653 2.29 10.44 22.65
C HIS A 653 0.85 10.91 22.44
N GLU A 654 0.04 10.86 23.49
CA GLU A 654 -1.35 11.29 23.47
C GLU A 654 -1.47 12.81 23.32
N THR A 655 -0.59 13.56 23.97
CA THR A 655 -0.53 15.04 23.87
C THR A 655 -0.33 15.49 22.41
N VAL A 656 0.68 14.94 21.74
CA VAL A 656 0.95 15.24 20.32
C VAL A 656 -0.21 14.77 19.45
N ALA A 657 -0.72 13.55 19.68
CA ALA A 657 -1.82 13.00 18.90
C ALA A 657 -3.08 13.89 18.95
N GLU A 658 -3.47 14.41 20.13
CA GLU A 658 -4.63 15.30 20.26
C GLU A 658 -4.43 16.62 19.52
N CYS A 659 -3.26 17.24 19.60
CA CYS A 659 -2.95 18.46 18.84
C CYS A 659 -3.06 18.21 17.33
N MET A 660 -2.55 17.07 16.85
CA MET A 660 -2.65 16.70 15.43
C MET A 660 -4.08 16.41 15.01
N ILE A 661 -4.84 15.65 15.80
CA ILE A 661 -6.27 15.37 15.54
C ILE A 661 -7.04 16.69 15.44
N TYR A 662 -6.74 17.64 16.33
CA TYR A 662 -7.38 18.94 16.37
C TYR A 662 -7.08 19.79 15.13
N ALA A 663 -5.81 19.86 14.70
CA ALA A 663 -5.41 20.52 13.47
C ALA A 663 -6.12 19.94 12.24
N ASN A 664 -6.11 18.60 12.14
CA ASN A 664 -6.77 17.86 11.07
C ASN A 664 -8.28 18.15 11.01
N HIS A 665 -8.95 18.19 12.18
CA HIS A 665 -10.38 18.48 12.29
C HIS A 665 -10.73 19.90 11.79
N TRP A 666 -10.00 20.91 12.27
CA TRP A 666 -10.25 22.31 11.90
C TRP A 666 -9.96 22.60 10.42
N VAL A 667 -8.87 22.03 9.89
CA VAL A 667 -8.55 22.13 8.45
C VAL A 667 -9.65 21.45 7.62
N ALA A 668 -10.14 20.27 8.04
CA ALA A 668 -11.23 19.58 7.36
C ALA A 668 -12.50 20.44 7.26
N ARG A 669 -12.87 21.14 8.35
CA ARG A 669 -13.99 22.08 8.35
C ARG A 669 -13.76 23.22 7.38
N LYS A 670 -12.60 23.89 7.45
CA LYS A 670 -12.28 25.04 6.60
C LYS A 670 -12.36 24.70 5.10
N ILE A 671 -11.77 23.57 4.69
CA ILE A 671 -11.77 23.17 3.27
C ILE A 671 -13.17 22.73 2.81
N GLN A 672 -13.95 22.06 3.66
CA GLN A 672 -15.30 21.62 3.30
C GLN A 672 -16.29 22.79 3.24
N GLU A 673 -16.20 23.76 4.15
CA GLU A 673 -17.00 24.99 4.12
C GLU A 673 -16.69 25.82 2.85
N SER A 674 -15.42 25.88 2.46
CA SER A 674 -14.99 26.62 1.27
C SER A 674 -15.33 25.88 -0.04
N PHE A 675 -15.23 24.54 -0.02
CA PHE A 675 -15.44 23.69 -1.18
C PHE A 675 -16.39 22.51 -0.87
N PRO A 676 -17.72 22.76 -0.74
CA PRO A 676 -18.68 21.75 -0.28
C PRO A 676 -18.71 20.46 -1.10
N HIS A 677 -18.31 20.52 -2.38
CA HIS A 677 -18.32 19.37 -3.29
C HIS A 677 -16.94 18.96 -3.79
N GLN A 678 -15.86 19.66 -3.44
CA GLN A 678 -14.51 19.42 -3.98
C GLN A 678 -13.44 19.36 -2.89
N ALA A 679 -13.82 18.98 -1.67
CA ALA A 679 -12.89 18.80 -0.56
C ALA A 679 -12.47 17.33 -0.41
N LEU A 680 -11.20 17.13 -0.06
CA LEU A 680 -10.64 15.84 0.30
C LEU A 680 -10.76 15.61 1.80
N LEU A 681 -11.59 14.66 2.20
CA LEU A 681 -11.82 14.31 3.59
C LEU A 681 -11.46 12.83 3.85
N ARG A 682 -11.43 12.46 5.13
CA ARG A 682 -11.22 11.09 5.61
C ARG A 682 -12.28 10.76 6.66
N HIS A 683 -13.08 9.74 6.40
CA HIS A 683 -14.12 9.27 7.31
C HIS A 683 -13.81 7.86 7.80
N HIS A 684 -14.45 7.48 8.91
CA HIS A 684 -14.43 6.13 9.43
C HIS A 684 -15.89 5.68 9.55
N PRO A 685 -16.38 4.86 8.60
CA PRO A 685 -17.78 4.44 8.61
C PRO A 685 -18.09 3.57 9.84
N PRO A 686 -19.35 3.55 10.30
CA PRO A 686 -19.73 2.72 11.42
C PRO A 686 -19.52 1.23 11.11
N PRO A 687 -18.97 0.45 12.05
CA PRO A 687 -18.74 -0.97 11.86
C PRO A 687 -20.03 -1.78 11.71
N LYS A 688 -19.95 -2.86 10.93
CA LYS A 688 -21.05 -3.82 10.82
C LYS A 688 -21.20 -4.59 12.13
N GLN A 689 -22.42 -4.66 12.64
CA GLN A 689 -22.72 -5.29 13.94
C GLN A 689 -22.31 -6.77 14.00
N GLU A 690 -22.40 -7.49 12.88
CA GLU A 690 -22.01 -8.90 12.78
C GLU A 690 -20.53 -9.16 13.12
N PHE A 691 -19.65 -8.18 12.92
CA PHE A 691 -18.22 -8.32 13.21
C PHE A 691 -17.91 -8.27 14.71
N PHE A 692 -18.78 -7.69 15.53
CA PHE A 692 -18.61 -7.69 16.99
C PHE A 692 -19.11 -8.95 17.69
N ASN A 693 -19.81 -9.84 16.99
CA ASN A 693 -20.36 -11.05 17.61
C ASN A 693 -19.30 -11.86 18.35
N HIS A 694 -18.08 -11.92 17.80
CA HIS A 694 -16.98 -12.60 18.47
C HIS A 694 -16.58 -11.91 19.78
N LEU A 695 -16.40 -10.58 19.77
CA LEU A 695 -16.08 -9.78 20.95
C LEU A 695 -17.16 -9.90 22.02
N ILE A 696 -18.44 -9.72 21.65
CA ILE A 696 -19.59 -9.78 22.58
C ILE A 696 -19.66 -11.13 23.27
N ASN A 697 -19.49 -12.23 22.51
CA ASN A 697 -19.52 -13.58 23.07
C ASN A 697 -18.33 -13.82 24.02
N CYS A 698 -17.13 -13.35 23.67
CA CYS A 698 -15.95 -13.47 24.53
C CYS A 698 -16.12 -12.66 25.82
N ALA A 699 -16.59 -11.42 25.72
CA ALA A 699 -16.86 -10.57 26.88
C ALA A 699 -17.88 -11.21 27.83
N LYS A 700 -18.97 -11.75 27.28
CA LYS A 700 -20.00 -12.45 28.05
C LYS A 700 -19.46 -13.67 28.79
N ALA A 701 -18.51 -14.41 28.20
CA ALA A 701 -17.87 -15.56 28.84
C ALA A 701 -17.07 -15.17 30.09
N ARG A 702 -16.54 -13.93 30.14
CA ARG A 702 -15.89 -13.34 31.33
C ARG A 702 -16.81 -12.49 32.19
N GLY A 703 -18.12 -12.54 31.95
CA GLY A 703 -19.12 -11.79 32.73
C GLY A 703 -19.22 -10.30 32.38
N PHE A 704 -18.59 -9.85 31.30
CA PHE A 704 -18.69 -8.48 30.81
C PHE A 704 -19.79 -8.33 29.76
N SER A 705 -20.34 -7.12 29.64
CA SER A 705 -21.33 -6.76 28.63
C SER A 705 -20.78 -5.65 27.76
N ILE A 706 -20.58 -5.91 26.47
CA ILE A 706 -20.12 -4.92 25.49
C ILE A 706 -21.31 -4.42 24.68
N ASP A 707 -21.47 -3.10 24.62
CA ASP A 707 -22.55 -2.43 23.90
C ASP A 707 -22.03 -1.79 22.62
N THR A 708 -22.49 -2.27 21.46
CA THR A 708 -21.99 -1.87 20.15
C THR A 708 -22.95 -0.93 19.40
N ARG A 709 -23.97 -0.40 20.08
CA ARG A 709 -25.02 0.45 19.47
C ARG A 709 -24.48 1.79 18.98
N SER A 710 -23.48 2.35 19.65
CA SER A 710 -22.81 3.59 19.27
C SER A 710 -21.33 3.53 19.68
N ASN A 711 -20.50 4.42 19.13
CA ASN A 711 -19.10 4.56 19.54
C ASN A 711 -18.97 4.90 21.03
N ARG A 712 -19.81 5.79 21.56
CA ARG A 712 -19.84 6.12 22.99
C ARG A 712 -20.20 4.92 23.86
N ALA A 713 -21.24 4.17 23.51
CA ALA A 713 -21.65 2.98 24.26
C ALA A 713 -20.55 1.89 24.24
N LEU A 714 -19.86 1.77 23.10
CA LEU A 714 -18.73 0.86 22.96
C LEU A 714 -17.54 1.30 23.81
N ALA A 715 -17.20 2.59 23.80
CA ALA A 715 -16.14 3.15 24.65
C ALA A 715 -16.44 2.91 26.14
N ASP A 716 -17.64 3.27 26.59
CA ASP A 716 -18.06 3.13 28.00
C ASP A 716 -18.06 1.66 28.46
N SER A 717 -18.54 0.75 27.61
CA SER A 717 -18.57 -0.68 27.96
C SER A 717 -17.20 -1.34 27.93
N LEU A 718 -16.29 -0.91 27.03
CA LEU A 718 -14.90 -1.37 27.02
C LEU A 718 -14.12 -0.83 28.22
N GLU A 719 -14.37 0.41 28.65
CA GLU A 719 -13.73 1.00 29.83
C GLU A 719 -14.14 0.29 31.12
N GLN A 720 -15.39 -0.18 31.19
CA GLN A 720 -15.90 -0.96 32.32
C GLN A 720 -15.44 -2.42 32.33
N ALA A 721 -14.96 -2.95 31.19
CA ALA A 721 -14.56 -4.34 31.03
C ALA A 721 -13.14 -4.60 31.53
N VAL A 722 -12.87 -4.30 32.81
CA VAL A 722 -11.56 -4.48 33.45
C VAL A 722 -11.61 -5.69 34.37
N ASP A 723 -10.77 -6.69 34.09
CA ASP A 723 -10.54 -7.82 34.99
C ASP A 723 -9.44 -7.43 36.00
N PRO A 724 -9.73 -7.34 37.31
CA PRO A 724 -8.74 -6.95 38.31
C PRO A 724 -7.60 -7.95 38.48
N GLN A 725 -7.80 -9.21 38.07
CA GLN A 725 -6.79 -10.27 38.18
C GLN A 725 -5.88 -10.31 36.94
N ASP A 726 -6.37 -9.86 35.78
CA ASP A 726 -5.59 -9.84 34.55
C ASP A 726 -5.91 -8.62 33.65
N PRO A 727 -5.08 -7.57 33.69
CA PRO A 727 -5.21 -6.40 32.84
C PRO A 727 -5.13 -6.68 31.33
N LEU A 728 -4.59 -7.83 30.90
CA LEU A 728 -4.47 -8.19 29.49
C LEU A 728 -5.83 -8.51 28.86
N VAL A 729 -6.81 -8.96 29.64
CA VAL A 729 -8.18 -9.23 29.18
C VAL A 729 -8.77 -8.02 28.47
N ASN A 730 -8.65 -6.82 29.07
CA ASN A 730 -9.15 -5.59 28.48
C ASN A 730 -8.41 -5.24 27.17
N LYS A 731 -7.09 -5.40 27.14
CA LYS A 731 -6.27 -5.18 25.93
C LYS A 731 -6.68 -6.10 24.79
N LEU A 732 -6.97 -7.37 25.09
CA LEU A 732 -7.48 -8.33 24.10
C LEU A 732 -8.88 -7.96 23.60
N MET A 733 -9.75 -7.47 24.47
CA MET A 733 -11.07 -6.96 24.06
C MET A 733 -10.95 -5.74 23.14
N ARG A 734 -10.08 -4.77 23.46
CA ARG A 734 -9.80 -3.62 22.59
C ARG A 734 -9.22 -4.06 21.24
N MET A 735 -8.33 -5.05 21.24
CA MET A 735 -7.78 -5.64 20.01
C MET A 735 -8.88 -6.29 19.16
N MET A 736 -9.79 -7.07 19.76
CA MET A 736 -10.93 -7.67 19.06
C MET A 736 -11.90 -6.60 18.54
N ALA A 737 -12.14 -5.54 19.31
CA ALA A 737 -12.93 -4.39 18.86
C ALA A 737 -12.28 -3.70 17.66
N THR A 738 -10.96 -3.52 17.66
CA THR A 738 -10.19 -2.98 16.52
C THR A 738 -10.38 -3.83 15.27
N GLN A 739 -10.35 -5.16 15.41
CA GLN A 739 -10.54 -6.09 14.29
C GLN A 739 -11.97 -6.07 13.74
N ALA A 740 -12.96 -5.71 14.57
CA ALA A 740 -14.34 -5.56 14.16
C ALA A 740 -14.64 -4.18 13.51
N MET A 741 -13.74 -3.20 13.66
CA MET A 741 -13.89 -1.88 13.04
C MET A 741 -13.86 -1.95 11.52
N SER A 742 -14.50 -0.97 10.87
CA SER A 742 -14.31 -0.76 9.44
C SER A 742 -13.00 -0.01 9.18
N ASN A 743 -12.49 -0.09 7.95
CA ASN A 743 -11.33 0.72 7.60
C ASN A 743 -11.74 2.18 7.40
N ALA A 744 -10.94 3.12 7.88
CA ALA A 744 -11.09 4.54 7.54
C ALA A 744 -10.62 4.81 6.10
N LEU A 745 -11.37 5.65 5.38
CA LEU A 745 -11.21 5.87 3.94
C LEU A 745 -11.17 7.37 3.62
N TYR A 746 -10.25 7.73 2.73
CA TYR A 746 -10.28 9.02 2.04
C TYR A 746 -11.44 9.04 1.05
N PHE A 747 -12.08 10.20 0.91
CA PHE A 747 -13.19 10.39 -0.01
C PHE A 747 -13.29 11.85 -0.47
N SER A 748 -13.91 12.06 -1.62
CA SER A 748 -14.34 13.37 -2.11
C SER A 748 -15.70 13.72 -1.53
N THR A 749 -15.91 14.95 -1.09
CA THR A 749 -17.22 15.40 -0.56
C THR A 749 -18.37 15.25 -1.57
N ARG A 750 -18.11 15.19 -2.88
CA ARG A 750 -19.15 14.87 -3.88
C ARG A 750 -19.58 13.40 -3.87
N ALA A 751 -18.67 12.49 -3.56
CA ALA A 751 -18.89 11.04 -3.67
C ALA A 751 -19.74 10.48 -2.51
N CYS A 752 -19.72 11.16 -1.36
CA CYS A 752 -20.46 10.75 -0.17
C CYS A 752 -21.45 11.85 0.26
N PRO A 753 -22.63 11.49 0.77
CA PRO A 753 -23.54 12.45 1.38
C PRO A 753 -23.00 12.89 2.76
N GLU A 754 -23.43 14.06 3.22
CA GLU A 754 -22.86 14.74 4.39
C GLU A 754 -23.01 13.95 5.70
N GLU A 755 -24.05 13.12 5.82
CA GLU A 755 -24.27 12.25 6.98
C GLU A 755 -23.18 11.18 7.14
N GLN A 756 -22.43 10.88 6.06
CA GLN A 756 -21.35 9.90 6.08
C GLN A 756 -19.98 10.51 6.39
N TYR A 757 -19.87 11.82 6.57
CA TYR A 757 -18.58 12.48 6.83
C TYR A 757 -18.04 12.18 8.24
N TYR A 758 -18.92 11.72 9.14
CA TYR A 758 -18.60 11.42 10.52
C TYR A 758 -17.48 10.37 10.63
N HIS A 759 -16.54 10.63 11.52
CA HIS A 759 -15.43 9.72 11.82
C HIS A 759 -15.72 8.94 13.10
N TYR A 760 -16.28 7.73 12.94
CA TYR A 760 -16.75 6.89 14.05
C TYR A 760 -15.74 6.73 15.20
N GLY A 761 -14.50 6.38 14.89
CA GLY A 761 -13.46 6.14 15.92
C GLY A 761 -12.95 7.38 16.63
N LEU A 762 -13.02 8.56 16.00
CA LEU A 762 -12.51 9.80 16.59
C LEU A 762 -13.63 10.65 17.20
N ALA A 763 -14.89 10.28 16.95
CA ALA A 763 -16.07 11.04 17.33
C ALA A 763 -16.10 12.48 16.80
N LEU A 764 -15.65 12.67 15.56
CA LEU A 764 -15.61 13.98 14.88
C LEU A 764 -16.55 14.00 13.68
N ASP A 765 -17.23 15.13 13.45
CA ASP A 765 -18.12 15.36 12.31
C ASP A 765 -17.37 15.54 10.99
N ARG A 766 -16.19 16.17 11.01
CA ARG A 766 -15.32 16.35 9.85
C ARG A 766 -13.89 15.97 10.21
N TYR A 767 -13.20 15.25 9.33
CA TYR A 767 -11.80 14.89 9.53
C TYR A 767 -11.10 14.75 8.18
N THR A 768 -9.81 15.06 8.15
CA THR A 768 -8.91 14.87 7.01
C THR A 768 -7.48 14.63 7.52
N HIS A 769 -6.52 14.43 6.63
CA HIS A 769 -5.11 14.45 7.00
C HIS A 769 -4.41 15.67 6.42
N PHE A 770 -3.73 16.41 7.28
CA PHE A 770 -3.03 17.67 7.03
C PHE A 770 -1.61 17.66 7.62
N THR A 771 -1.40 16.90 8.69
CA THR A 771 -0.25 17.05 9.59
C THR A 771 1.01 16.27 9.21
N SER A 772 1.05 15.62 8.03
CA SER A 772 2.23 14.85 7.61
C SER A 772 2.47 14.83 6.09
N PRO A 773 2.67 16.00 5.45
CA PRO A 773 2.85 16.13 4.01
C PRO A 773 4.18 15.56 3.49
N ILE A 774 5.19 15.32 4.34
CA ILE A 774 6.44 14.69 3.92
C ILE A 774 6.19 13.23 3.52
N ARG A 775 5.26 12.56 4.20
CA ARG A 775 5.01 11.11 4.08
C ARG A 775 3.64 10.73 3.57
N ARG A 776 2.73 11.68 3.32
CA ARG A 776 1.37 11.42 2.78
C ARG A 776 0.99 12.43 1.71
N TYR A 777 0.66 11.95 0.52
CA TYR A 777 0.25 12.79 -0.60
C TYR A 777 -1.12 13.45 -0.36
N ALA A 778 -2.00 12.79 0.41
CA ALA A 778 -3.29 13.36 0.80
C ALA A 778 -3.11 14.71 1.52
N ASP A 779 -2.08 14.82 2.37
CA ASP A 779 -1.78 16.03 3.12
C ASP A 779 -1.28 17.14 2.19
N ILE A 780 -0.47 16.82 1.17
CA ILE A 780 -0.07 17.78 0.11
C ILE A 780 -1.32 18.34 -0.61
N LEU A 781 -2.29 17.49 -0.93
CA LEU A 781 -3.55 17.93 -1.55
C LEU A 781 -4.35 18.83 -0.60
N VAL A 782 -4.43 18.46 0.67
CA VAL A 782 -5.14 19.25 1.69
C VAL A 782 -4.44 20.59 1.93
N HIS A 783 -3.11 20.66 1.90
CA HIS A 783 -2.35 21.92 1.96
C HIS A 783 -2.71 22.82 0.77
N ARG A 784 -2.72 22.28 -0.45
CA ARG A 784 -3.15 23.02 -1.66
C ARG A 784 -4.60 23.52 -1.56
N LEU A 785 -5.51 22.68 -1.07
CA LEU A 785 -6.91 23.04 -0.85
C LEU A 785 -7.05 24.12 0.24
N LEU A 786 -6.31 24.03 1.34
CA LEU A 786 -6.34 25.02 2.41
C LEU A 786 -5.84 26.38 1.90
N MET A 787 -4.78 26.41 1.11
CA MET A 787 -4.30 27.65 0.50
C MET A 787 -5.29 28.23 -0.51
N SER A 788 -5.94 27.38 -1.29
CA SER A 788 -7.02 27.80 -2.19
C SER A 788 -8.22 28.36 -1.42
N ALA A 789 -8.56 27.79 -0.27
CA ALA A 789 -9.63 28.27 0.61
C ALA A 789 -9.30 29.66 1.19
N ILE A 790 -8.06 29.85 1.62
CA ILE A 790 -7.57 31.16 2.11
C ILE A 790 -7.54 32.20 0.99
N GLN A 791 -7.12 31.82 -0.22
CA GLN A 791 -7.15 32.70 -1.39
C GLN A 791 -8.58 33.14 -1.71
N LEU A 792 -9.52 32.19 -1.77
CA LEU A 792 -10.92 32.47 -2.06
C LEU A 792 -11.53 33.44 -1.04
N GLU A 793 -11.20 33.28 0.25
CA GLU A 793 -11.67 34.17 1.31
C GLU A 793 -11.11 35.60 1.18
N LYS A 794 -9.84 35.76 0.76
CA LYS A 794 -9.18 37.06 0.64
C LYS A 794 -9.48 37.79 -0.67
N GLU A 795 -9.48 37.06 -1.78
CA GLU A 795 -9.51 37.62 -3.14
C GLU A 795 -10.87 37.42 -3.84
N GLY A 796 -11.77 36.60 -3.27
CA GLY A 796 -13.10 36.31 -3.84
C GLY A 796 -13.07 35.46 -5.12
N SER A 797 -11.89 35.03 -5.57
CA SER A 797 -11.70 34.19 -6.74
C SER A 797 -10.48 33.27 -6.57
N LEU A 798 -10.43 32.19 -7.36
CA LEU A 798 -9.32 31.26 -7.39
C LEU A 798 -8.40 31.58 -8.57
N SER A 799 -7.09 31.54 -8.35
CA SER A 799 -6.10 31.67 -9.42
C SER A 799 -6.06 30.48 -10.37
N LYS A 800 -6.39 29.28 -9.86
CA LYS A 800 -6.39 28.03 -10.61
C LYS A 800 -7.67 27.23 -10.31
N PRO A 801 -8.29 26.58 -11.32
CA PRO A 801 -9.41 25.68 -11.06
C PRO A 801 -8.97 24.48 -10.20
N LEU A 802 -9.87 24.05 -9.31
CA LEU A 802 -9.67 22.85 -8.51
C LEU A 802 -9.80 21.58 -9.37
N ALA A 803 -9.26 20.48 -8.85
CA ALA A 803 -9.46 19.15 -9.44
C ALA A 803 -10.95 18.85 -9.64
N SER A 804 -11.29 18.22 -10.76
CA SER A 804 -12.64 17.77 -11.03
C SER A 804 -13.05 16.66 -10.05
N ASN A 805 -14.36 16.49 -9.86
CA ASN A 805 -14.88 15.46 -8.94
C ASN A 805 -14.41 14.05 -9.31
N LYS A 806 -14.32 13.76 -10.62
CA LYS A 806 -13.89 12.46 -11.13
C LYS A 806 -12.41 12.23 -10.82
N GLU A 807 -11.55 13.22 -11.08
CA GLU A 807 -10.13 13.13 -10.76
C GLU A 807 -9.90 12.95 -9.25
N LEU A 808 -10.66 13.67 -8.41
CA LEU A 808 -10.55 13.56 -6.96
C LEU A 808 -11.02 12.19 -6.46
N GLU A 809 -12.07 11.62 -7.05
CA GLU A 809 -12.55 10.27 -6.73
C GLU A 809 -11.50 9.21 -7.10
N GLU A 810 -10.98 9.24 -8.33
CA GLU A 810 -9.89 8.34 -8.76
C GLU A 810 -8.66 8.46 -7.86
N LEU A 811 -8.30 9.69 -7.48
CA LEU A 811 -7.19 9.96 -6.59
C LEU A 811 -7.42 9.44 -5.18
N THR A 812 -8.62 9.61 -4.61
CA THR A 812 -8.97 9.04 -3.30
C THR A 812 -8.90 7.51 -3.31
N GLN A 813 -9.36 6.86 -4.38
CA GLN A 813 -9.27 5.41 -4.52
C GLN A 813 -7.81 4.94 -4.58
N HIS A 814 -6.97 5.63 -5.35
CA HIS A 814 -5.53 5.35 -5.41
C HIS A 814 -4.85 5.49 -4.05
N ILE A 815 -5.08 6.60 -3.34
CA ILE A 815 -4.52 6.83 -1.99
C ILE A 815 -4.98 5.74 -1.02
N ASN A 816 -6.26 5.38 -1.03
CA ASN A 816 -6.81 4.30 -0.19
C ASN A 816 -6.15 2.95 -0.50
N ASN A 817 -5.94 2.62 -1.77
CA ASN A 817 -5.29 1.39 -2.21
C ASN A 817 -3.83 1.33 -1.76
N LYS A 818 -3.07 2.41 -1.96
CA LYS A 818 -1.66 2.50 -1.55
C LYS A 818 -1.47 2.48 -0.03
N ASN A 819 -2.36 3.15 0.72
CA ASN A 819 -2.34 3.09 2.17
C ASN A 819 -2.59 1.67 2.70
N ARG A 820 -3.57 0.94 2.12
CA ARG A 820 -3.82 -0.48 2.47
C ARG A 820 -2.61 -1.35 2.15
N ALA A 821 -2.00 -1.17 0.98
CA ALA A 821 -0.79 -1.89 0.58
C ALA A 821 0.37 -1.63 1.57
N ALA A 822 0.58 -0.37 1.97
CA ALA A 822 1.61 0.01 2.93
C ALA A 822 1.41 -0.67 4.29
N GLN A 823 0.18 -0.65 4.83
CA GLN A 823 -0.15 -1.30 6.11
C GLN A 823 0.05 -2.82 6.05
N HIS A 824 -0.32 -3.46 4.93
CA HIS A 824 -0.10 -4.89 4.74
C HIS A 824 1.38 -5.24 4.68
N ALA A 825 2.18 -4.47 3.93
CA ALA A 825 3.62 -4.67 3.82
C ALA A 825 4.34 -4.45 5.16
N GLN A 826 3.95 -3.42 5.92
CA GLN A 826 4.48 -3.16 7.27
C GLN A 826 4.22 -4.35 8.20
N LYS A 827 2.98 -4.88 8.19
CA LYS A 827 2.61 -6.04 8.99
C LYS A 827 3.42 -7.27 8.61
N GLN A 828 3.52 -7.59 7.32
CA GLN A 828 4.28 -8.74 6.83
C GLN A 828 5.79 -8.61 7.12
N SER A 829 6.33 -7.39 7.04
CA SER A 829 7.72 -7.12 7.45
C SER A 829 7.90 -7.36 8.94
N THR A 830 6.96 -6.93 9.79
CA THR A 830 7.01 -7.21 11.23
C THR A 830 6.97 -8.72 11.51
N GLU A 831 6.07 -9.46 10.84
CA GLU A 831 5.98 -10.92 10.94
C GLU A 831 7.29 -11.61 10.49
N LEU A 832 7.93 -11.13 9.40
CA LEU A 832 9.22 -11.63 8.95
C LEU A 832 10.30 -11.43 10.02
N PHE A 833 10.38 -10.25 10.65
CA PHE A 833 11.36 -9.97 11.70
C PHE A 833 11.09 -10.78 12.97
N GLN A 834 9.83 -11.05 13.31
CA GLN A 834 9.48 -11.97 14.37
C GLN A 834 10.01 -13.39 14.08
N CYS A 835 9.83 -13.90 12.85
CA CYS A 835 10.37 -15.19 12.43
C CYS A 835 11.90 -15.22 12.49
N LEU A 836 12.58 -14.19 11.95
CA LEU A 836 14.04 -14.09 11.97
C LEU A 836 14.60 -14.08 13.39
N TYR A 837 13.93 -13.39 14.33
CA TYR A 837 14.35 -13.37 15.74
C TYR A 837 14.33 -14.76 16.38
N PHE A 838 13.34 -15.61 16.06
CA PHE A 838 13.26 -16.97 16.62
C PHE A 838 14.06 -18.01 15.84
N ARG A 839 14.43 -17.73 14.59
CA ARG A 839 15.13 -18.68 13.70
C ARG A 839 16.48 -19.13 14.25
N ASP A 840 17.22 -18.21 14.86
CA ASP A 840 18.58 -18.48 15.34
C ASP A 840 18.60 -19.02 16.79
N LYS A 841 17.43 -19.30 17.37
CA LYS A 841 17.27 -19.82 18.73
C LYS A 841 16.85 -21.29 18.70
N ASP A 842 17.42 -22.11 19.57
CA ASP A 842 16.95 -23.48 19.75
C ASP A 842 15.68 -23.49 20.60
N ALA A 843 14.55 -23.81 19.98
CA ALA A 843 13.23 -23.84 20.62
C ALA A 843 13.15 -24.75 21.85
N LYS A 844 14.04 -25.75 21.99
CA LYS A 844 14.01 -26.69 23.13
C LYS A 844 14.84 -26.21 24.32
N THR A 845 15.88 -25.42 24.10
CA THR A 845 16.86 -25.05 25.13
C THR A 845 16.86 -23.57 25.48
N ASP A 846 16.47 -22.69 24.56
CA ASP A 846 16.41 -21.25 24.81
C ASP A 846 15.14 -20.86 25.56
N GLU A 847 15.29 -20.28 26.75
CA GLU A 847 14.17 -19.83 27.58
C GLU A 847 13.30 -18.77 26.88
N ARG A 848 13.88 -17.98 25.96
CA ARG A 848 13.14 -16.95 25.21
C ARG A 848 12.12 -17.54 24.24
N CYS A 849 12.25 -18.82 23.88
CA CYS A 849 11.29 -19.56 23.07
C CYS A 849 10.12 -20.12 23.89
N VAL A 850 10.12 -19.95 25.21
CA VAL A 850 9.00 -20.30 26.08
C VAL A 850 8.34 -19.01 26.54
N ALA A 851 7.03 -18.90 26.36
CA ALA A 851 6.30 -17.68 26.69
C ALA A 851 4.93 -17.97 27.30
N ASP A 852 4.47 -17.01 28.10
CA ASP A 852 3.10 -16.94 28.54
C ASP A 852 2.20 -16.45 27.41
N ALA A 853 1.10 -17.16 27.18
CA ALA A 853 0.14 -16.85 26.11
C ALA A 853 -1.28 -16.88 26.63
N VAL A 854 -2.10 -15.96 26.11
CA VAL A 854 -3.51 -15.83 26.51
C VAL A 854 -4.41 -16.32 25.38
N ILE A 855 -5.32 -17.24 25.72
CA ILE A 855 -6.30 -17.78 24.79
C ILE A 855 -7.33 -16.70 24.45
N TYR A 856 -7.43 -16.26 23.20
CA TYR A 856 -8.42 -15.23 22.81
C TYR A 856 -9.52 -15.75 21.89
N ALA A 857 -9.36 -16.94 21.29
CA ALA A 857 -10.43 -17.54 20.49
C ALA A 857 -10.37 -19.07 20.47
N VAL A 858 -11.52 -19.75 20.56
CA VAL A 858 -11.62 -21.22 20.50
C VAL A 858 -11.99 -21.69 19.09
N ARG A 859 -11.46 -22.84 18.65
CA ARG A 859 -11.73 -23.50 17.37
C ARG A 859 -12.04 -24.99 17.56
N ALA A 860 -12.36 -25.72 16.49
CA ALA A 860 -12.81 -27.12 16.60
C ALA A 860 -11.72 -28.09 17.10
N ASN A 861 -10.47 -27.84 16.73
CA ASN A 861 -9.30 -28.69 16.99
C ASN A 861 -8.21 -28.00 17.83
N GLY A 862 -8.52 -26.86 18.45
CA GLY A 862 -7.56 -26.09 19.22
C GLY A 862 -8.05 -24.67 19.53
N PHE A 863 -7.12 -23.74 19.73
CA PHE A 863 -7.42 -22.34 20.01
C PHE A 863 -6.40 -21.38 19.40
N LEU A 864 -6.72 -20.09 19.38
CA LEU A 864 -5.82 -19.01 19.03
C LEU A 864 -5.30 -18.36 20.31
N ALA A 865 -3.99 -18.18 20.40
CA ALA A 865 -3.31 -17.60 21.53
C ALA A 865 -2.56 -16.32 21.12
N PHE A 866 -2.48 -15.37 22.05
CA PHE A 866 -1.73 -14.14 21.91
C PHE A 866 -0.59 -14.10 22.93
N ILE A 867 0.62 -13.77 22.47
CA ILE A 867 1.82 -13.64 23.29
C ILE A 867 2.16 -12.15 23.41
N PRO A 868 1.82 -11.47 24.52
CA PRO A 868 1.99 -10.02 24.66
C PRO A 868 3.44 -9.57 24.53
N GLN A 869 4.37 -10.35 25.08
CA GLN A 869 5.81 -10.02 25.09
C GLN A 869 6.38 -9.80 23.69
N TYR A 870 5.95 -10.61 22.71
CA TYR A 870 6.48 -10.58 21.35
C TYR A 870 5.47 -10.05 20.32
N GLY A 871 4.24 -9.74 20.74
CA GLY A 871 3.18 -9.31 19.84
C GLY A 871 2.75 -10.40 18.85
N VAL A 872 2.98 -11.66 19.18
CA VAL A 872 2.75 -12.81 18.30
C VAL A 872 1.34 -13.37 18.51
N LYS A 873 0.66 -13.67 17.40
CA LYS A 873 -0.62 -14.38 17.39
C LYS A 873 -0.42 -15.70 16.64
N GLY A 874 -0.88 -16.80 17.22
CA GLY A 874 -0.73 -18.11 16.59
C GLY A 874 -1.83 -19.08 16.98
N ALA A 875 -1.99 -20.10 16.15
CA ALA A 875 -2.85 -21.23 16.44
C ALA A 875 -2.08 -22.24 17.31
N VAL A 876 -2.77 -22.76 18.32
CA VAL A 876 -2.30 -23.85 19.17
C VAL A 876 -3.23 -25.03 18.95
N HIS A 877 -2.68 -26.11 18.40
CA HIS A 877 -3.42 -27.34 18.12
C HIS A 877 -3.51 -28.19 19.38
N LEU A 878 -4.71 -28.73 19.65
CA LEU A 878 -4.95 -29.67 20.75
C LEU A 878 -5.13 -31.11 20.27
N LYS A 879 -5.00 -31.33 18.95
CA LYS A 879 -5.00 -32.62 18.30
C LYS A 879 -3.79 -32.69 17.37
N ASP A 880 -3.02 -33.78 17.45
CA ASP A 880 -1.88 -34.01 16.57
C ASP A 880 -2.29 -34.71 15.27
N ARG A 881 -1.31 -34.94 14.40
CA ARG A 881 -1.51 -35.61 13.09
C ARG A 881 -1.88 -37.10 13.23
N GLU A 882 -1.57 -37.72 14.37
CA GLU A 882 -1.89 -39.12 14.67
C GLU A 882 -3.30 -39.26 15.27
N GLY A 883 -3.97 -38.13 15.52
CA GLY A 883 -5.30 -38.05 16.08
C GLY A 883 -5.36 -38.12 17.61
N GLN A 884 -4.21 -38.08 18.28
CA GLN A 884 -4.10 -37.96 19.73
C GLN A 884 -4.43 -36.54 20.16
N VAL A 885 -4.89 -36.38 21.40
CA VAL A 885 -5.29 -35.10 21.98
C VAL A 885 -4.43 -34.78 23.20
N VAL A 886 -4.31 -33.49 23.52
CA VAL A 886 -3.52 -33.05 24.68
C VAL A 886 -4.12 -33.54 25.99
N SER A 887 -3.32 -34.22 26.81
CA SER A 887 -3.57 -34.57 28.20
C SER A 887 -2.67 -33.72 29.11
N VAL A 888 -3.12 -33.41 30.32
CA VAL A 888 -2.34 -32.60 31.27
C VAL A 888 -1.97 -33.45 32.49
N GLU A 889 -0.68 -33.49 32.82
CA GLU A 889 -0.18 -34.17 34.00
C GLU A 889 -0.43 -33.38 35.30
N GLY A 890 -0.22 -34.01 36.47
CA GLY A 890 -0.45 -33.37 37.77
C GLY A 890 0.40 -32.12 38.03
N ASP A 891 1.57 -32.01 37.37
CA ASP A 891 2.44 -30.83 37.46
C ASP A 891 2.03 -29.71 36.48
N GLY A 892 1.12 -29.98 35.54
CA GLY A 892 0.63 -29.05 34.52
C GLY A 892 1.26 -29.23 33.14
N ARG A 893 2.19 -30.18 32.94
CA ARG A 893 2.78 -30.46 31.63
C ARG A 893 1.78 -31.13 30.69
N CYS A 894 1.94 -30.86 29.39
CA CYS A 894 1.09 -31.39 28.34
C CYS A 894 1.75 -32.57 27.62
N GLU A 895 0.99 -33.65 27.40
CA GLU A 895 1.39 -34.83 26.63
C GLU A 895 0.32 -35.22 25.62
N TRP A 896 0.70 -35.91 24.53
CA TRP A 896 -0.25 -36.45 23.55
C TRP A 896 -0.76 -37.83 24.00
N LYS A 897 -2.09 -38.01 24.06
CA LYS A 897 -2.75 -39.29 24.41
C LYS A 897 -3.98 -39.52 23.55
N ALA A 898 -4.36 -40.78 23.35
CA ALA A 898 -5.61 -41.12 22.68
C ALA A 898 -6.83 -40.54 23.42
N GLY A 899 -7.72 -39.87 22.69
CA GLY A 899 -8.86 -39.19 23.28
C GLY A 899 -9.71 -38.42 22.26
N THR A 900 -10.60 -37.57 22.76
CA THR A 900 -11.50 -36.76 21.93
C THR A 900 -11.52 -35.30 22.41
N LEU A 901 -11.81 -34.37 21.49
CA LEU A 901 -12.01 -32.96 21.80
C LEU A 901 -13.50 -32.64 21.83
N GLN A 902 -13.92 -31.89 22.85
CA GLN A 902 -15.25 -31.31 22.96
C GLN A 902 -15.14 -29.80 22.95
N ARG A 903 -15.72 -29.17 21.92
CA ARG A 903 -15.74 -27.72 21.79
C ARG A 903 -17.02 -27.14 22.38
N TYR A 904 -16.85 -26.06 23.13
CA TYR A 904 -17.90 -25.15 23.58
C TYR A 904 -17.63 -23.73 23.01
N PRO A 905 -18.59 -22.79 23.13
CA PRO A 905 -18.38 -21.41 22.66
C PRO A 905 -17.22 -20.69 23.37
N ASP A 906 -17.04 -20.95 24.67
CA ASP A 906 -16.13 -20.27 25.60
C ASP A 906 -14.95 -21.13 26.06
N ARG A 907 -14.94 -22.42 25.72
CA ARG A 907 -13.90 -23.37 26.15
C ARG A 907 -13.75 -24.55 25.20
N ILE A 908 -12.63 -25.25 25.31
CA ILE A 908 -12.40 -26.54 24.66
C ILE A 908 -11.88 -27.53 25.69
N SER A 909 -12.45 -28.73 25.70
CA SER A 909 -12.09 -29.79 26.63
C SER A 909 -11.49 -30.98 25.88
N SER A 910 -10.36 -31.48 26.37
CA SER A 910 -9.73 -32.70 25.93
C SER A 910 -10.07 -33.84 26.88
N CYS A 911 -10.65 -34.92 26.34
CA CYS A 911 -11.09 -36.09 27.09
C CYS A 911 -10.18 -37.28 26.77
N THR A 912 -9.40 -37.73 27.76
CA THR A 912 -8.43 -38.82 27.63
C THR A 912 -8.67 -39.88 28.72
N SER A 913 -7.96 -41.00 28.65
CA SER A 913 -8.03 -42.05 29.69
C SER A 913 -7.58 -41.58 31.09
N THR A 914 -6.79 -40.50 31.17
CA THR A 914 -6.30 -39.91 32.42
C THR A 914 -7.21 -38.83 32.99
N GLY A 915 -8.24 -38.40 32.24
CA GLY A 915 -9.21 -37.40 32.68
C GLY A 915 -9.62 -36.41 31.58
N THR A 916 -10.45 -35.45 31.97
CA THR A 916 -10.89 -34.33 31.12
C THR A 916 -10.18 -33.05 31.55
N HIS A 917 -9.53 -32.39 30.60
CA HIS A 917 -8.82 -31.11 30.81
C HIS A 917 -9.45 -30.03 29.95
N THR A 918 -9.74 -28.87 30.55
CA THR A 918 -10.46 -27.77 29.90
C THR A 918 -9.57 -26.54 29.76
N PHE A 919 -9.66 -25.88 28.61
CA PHE A 919 -8.99 -24.63 28.28
C PHE A 919 -10.05 -23.57 27.98
N ASP A 920 -10.21 -22.60 28.89
CA ASP A 920 -11.20 -21.54 28.79
C ASP A 920 -10.63 -20.28 28.10
N LEU A 921 -11.50 -19.49 27.49
CA LEU A 921 -11.16 -18.17 26.98
C LEU A 921 -10.51 -17.28 28.06
N PHE A 922 -9.49 -16.54 27.64
CA PHE A 922 -8.63 -15.67 28.44
C PHE A 922 -7.82 -16.40 29.53
N SER A 923 -7.74 -17.73 29.47
CA SER A 923 -6.82 -18.47 30.34
C SER A 923 -5.39 -18.31 29.82
N HIS A 924 -4.46 -18.26 30.77
CA HIS A 924 -3.04 -18.26 30.48
C HIS A 924 -2.52 -19.69 30.32
N VAL A 925 -1.68 -19.88 29.32
CA VAL A 925 -1.02 -21.14 29.02
C VAL A 925 0.45 -20.89 28.68
N THR A 926 1.31 -21.88 28.91
CA THR A 926 2.71 -21.82 28.49
C THR A 926 2.86 -22.44 27.11
N VAL A 927 3.39 -21.68 26.16
CA VAL A 927 3.65 -22.14 24.80
C VAL A 927 5.13 -22.11 24.45
N ARG A 928 5.55 -23.05 23.61
CA ARG A 928 6.82 -23.01 22.89
C ARG A 928 6.61 -22.28 21.57
N ILE A 929 7.53 -21.40 21.24
CA ILE A 929 7.61 -20.71 19.97
C ILE A 929 8.70 -21.40 19.15
N SER A 930 8.37 -21.77 17.92
CA SER A 930 9.33 -22.31 16.95
C SER A 930 9.04 -21.74 15.57
N VAL A 931 10.07 -21.67 14.71
CA VAL A 931 9.90 -21.27 13.31
C VAL A 931 9.54 -22.51 12.49
N GLU A 932 8.45 -22.43 11.75
CA GLU A 932 8.09 -23.37 10.69
C GLU A 932 8.57 -22.78 9.35
N PRO A 933 9.74 -23.22 8.83
CA PRO A 933 10.28 -22.68 7.59
C PRO A 933 9.44 -23.15 6.41
N SER A 934 9.28 -22.27 5.42
CA SER A 934 8.55 -22.58 4.19
C SER A 934 9.44 -22.31 2.98
N ARG A 935 9.62 -23.32 2.12
CA ARG A 935 10.35 -23.14 0.87
C ARG A 935 9.58 -22.25 -0.11
N CYS A 936 8.25 -22.37 -0.12
CA CYS A 936 7.42 -21.72 -1.14
C CYS A 936 6.76 -20.43 -0.67
N HIS A 937 6.53 -20.28 0.63
CA HIS A 937 5.77 -19.18 1.20
C HIS A 937 6.62 -18.42 2.22
N ALA A 938 6.00 -17.48 2.94
CA ALA A 938 6.63 -16.88 4.11
C ALA A 938 6.80 -17.93 5.22
N ASP A 939 7.90 -17.82 5.96
CA ASP A 939 8.09 -18.53 7.23
C ASP A 939 7.02 -18.09 8.23
N SER A 940 6.59 -19.02 9.10
CA SER A 940 5.59 -18.74 10.13
C SER A 940 6.05 -19.21 11.50
N LEU A 941 5.52 -18.58 12.56
CA LEU A 941 5.73 -19.04 13.92
C LEU A 941 4.68 -20.09 14.29
N CYS A 942 5.16 -21.25 14.76
CA CYS A 942 4.35 -22.32 15.32
C CYS A 942 4.34 -22.23 16.85
N LEU A 943 3.15 -22.34 17.45
CA LEU A 943 2.93 -22.33 18.89
C LEU A 943 2.54 -23.73 19.37
N GLU A 944 3.40 -24.34 20.18
CA GLU A 944 3.16 -25.66 20.79
C GLU A 944 2.77 -25.48 22.26
N LEU A 945 1.70 -26.16 22.71
CA LEU A 945 1.31 -26.11 24.11
C LEU A 945 2.23 -26.99 24.97
N ILE A 946 2.94 -26.38 25.93
CA ILE A 946 3.81 -27.13 26.86
C ILE A 946 3.13 -27.34 28.21
N SER A 947 2.39 -26.33 28.69
CA SER A 947 1.71 -26.40 29.97
C SER A 947 0.41 -25.62 29.98
N ASN A 948 -0.57 -26.11 30.73
CA ASN A 948 -1.82 -25.41 30.99
C ASN A 948 -1.72 -24.37 32.13
N LYS A 949 -0.52 -24.14 32.68
CA LYS A 949 -0.26 -23.11 33.68
C LYS A 949 0.43 -21.89 33.04
N PRO A 950 0.25 -20.69 33.61
CA PRO A 950 0.95 -19.49 33.15
C PRO A 950 2.46 -19.65 33.30
N HIS A 951 3.22 -19.09 32.35
CA HIS A 951 4.67 -19.04 32.47
C HIS A 951 5.07 -17.82 33.31
N CYS A 952 5.67 -18.05 34.48
CA CYS A 952 6.36 -17.00 35.22
C CYS A 952 7.84 -17.02 34.80
N PRO A 953 8.31 -16.08 33.96
CA PRO A 953 9.75 -15.96 33.72
C PRO A 953 10.45 -15.71 35.07
N VAL A 954 11.64 -16.28 35.25
CA VAL A 954 12.47 -16.02 36.43
C VAL A 954 12.83 -14.54 36.40
N GLN A 955 12.12 -13.73 37.20
CA GLN A 955 12.53 -12.36 37.45
C GLN A 955 13.84 -12.37 38.26
N PRO A 956 14.85 -11.55 37.91
CA PRO A 956 15.90 -11.24 38.87
C PRO A 956 15.23 -10.57 40.08
N GLU A 957 15.29 -11.25 41.23
CA GLU A 957 14.83 -10.88 42.59
C GLU A 957 13.58 -9.98 42.73
N SER A 958 12.54 -10.59 43.30
CA SER A 958 11.27 -10.01 43.75
C SER A 958 11.33 -8.56 44.26
N GLN A 959 10.50 -7.71 43.68
CA GLN A 959 10.01 -6.50 44.35
C GLN A 959 8.49 -6.61 44.56
N PRO A 960 7.98 -6.15 45.71
CA PRO A 960 6.63 -6.46 46.17
C PRO A 960 5.56 -5.84 45.25
N ALA A 961 4.48 -6.59 45.06
CA ALA A 961 3.31 -6.19 44.27
C ALA A 961 2.75 -4.85 44.77
N GLY A 962 2.85 -3.82 43.93
CA GLY A 962 2.36 -2.48 44.22
C GLY A 962 3.10 -1.34 43.53
N ARG A 963 3.79 -1.57 42.40
CA ARG A 963 4.54 -0.51 41.71
C ARG A 963 3.70 0.13 40.62
N GLY A 964 3.59 1.46 40.67
CA GLY A 964 2.80 2.26 39.73
C GLY A 964 3.36 2.27 38.31
N ARG A 965 2.53 2.64 37.34
CA ARG A 965 2.88 2.75 35.90
C ARG A 965 4.20 3.51 35.65
N SER A 966 4.57 4.46 36.52
CA SER A 966 5.77 5.29 36.39
C SER A 966 7.09 4.54 36.62
N GLU A 967 7.15 3.54 37.52
CA GLU A 967 8.41 2.85 37.83
C GLU A 967 8.77 1.79 36.78
N LEU A 968 7.77 1.13 36.19
CA LEU A 968 7.95 0.20 35.06
C LEU A 968 8.44 0.90 33.78
N VAL A 969 8.08 2.17 33.60
CA VAL A 969 8.58 3.01 32.50
C VAL A 969 10.07 3.31 32.73
N GLN A 970 10.47 3.63 33.96
CA GLN A 970 11.86 3.93 34.30
C GLN A 970 12.80 2.74 34.10
N ASP A 971 12.39 1.51 34.44
CA ASP A 971 13.24 0.33 34.25
C ASP A 971 13.49 -0.02 32.78
N VAL A 972 12.50 0.20 31.90
CA VAL A 972 12.63 -0.06 30.46
C VAL A 972 13.35 1.07 29.73
N VAL A 973 13.11 2.33 30.15
CA VAL A 973 13.91 3.48 29.71
C VAL A 973 15.37 3.25 30.05
N ARG A 974 15.67 2.80 31.28
CA ARG A 974 17.04 2.45 31.69
C ARG A 974 17.64 1.35 30.80
N TRP A 975 16.90 0.29 30.45
CA TRP A 975 17.41 -0.73 29.53
C TRP A 975 17.65 -0.21 28.10
N ALA A 976 16.76 0.64 27.58
CA ALA A 976 16.91 1.25 26.26
C ALA A 976 18.07 2.27 26.21
N GLU A 977 18.30 2.97 27.31
CA GLU A 977 19.42 3.89 27.53
C GLU A 977 20.74 3.14 27.69
N GLU A 978 20.80 2.09 28.50
CA GLU A 978 21.97 1.21 28.67
C GLU A 978 22.40 0.60 27.32
N ALA A 979 21.43 0.13 26.52
CA ALA A 979 21.69 -0.38 25.17
C ALA A 979 22.16 0.71 24.19
N SER A 980 21.58 1.93 24.27
CA SER A 980 22.01 3.06 23.45
C SER A 980 23.42 3.55 23.81
N LEU A 981 23.74 3.62 25.11
CA LEU A 981 25.04 4.07 25.62
C LEU A 981 26.16 3.09 25.23
N GLN A 982 25.88 1.78 25.27
CA GLN A 982 26.80 0.76 24.76
C GLN A 982 27.08 0.95 23.26
N ALA A 983 26.05 1.24 22.45
CA ALA A 983 26.21 1.51 21.03
C ALA A 983 26.98 2.82 20.75
N GLU A 984 26.82 3.86 21.57
CA GLU A 984 27.52 5.14 21.43
C GLU A 984 29.01 5.07 21.84
N GLU A 985 29.35 4.32 22.90
CA GLU A 985 30.75 4.07 23.28
C GLU A 985 31.52 3.31 22.20
N GLU A 986 30.86 2.40 21.47
CA GLU A 986 31.46 1.69 20.34
C GLU A 986 31.64 2.58 19.09
N ARG A 987 30.72 3.53 18.84
CA ARG A 987 30.84 4.54 17.76
C ARG A 987 32.05 5.45 17.91
N GLY A 988 32.46 5.77 19.14
CA GLY A 988 33.63 6.62 19.41
C GLY A 988 34.97 5.98 19.02
N ARG A 989 35.02 4.67 18.74
CA ARG A 989 36.27 3.91 18.57
C ARG A 989 36.55 3.42 17.13
N LYS A 990 35.63 3.58 16.17
CA LYS A 990 35.79 3.04 14.81
C LYS A 990 35.98 4.15 13.76
N PRO A 991 36.89 3.99 12.78
CA PRO A 991 37.07 4.95 11.69
C PRO A 991 35.83 4.96 10.78
N ARG A 992 35.43 6.16 10.32
CA ARG A 992 34.27 6.38 9.45
C ARG A 992 34.45 5.68 8.09
N LEU A 993 33.50 4.82 7.73
CA LEU A 993 33.41 4.17 6.41
C LEU A 993 33.24 5.21 5.29
N SER A 994 33.76 4.86 4.11
CA SER A 994 33.86 5.78 2.97
C SER A 994 32.55 5.91 2.20
N ARG A 995 32.38 7.05 1.51
CA ARG A 995 31.18 7.41 0.72
C ARG A 995 30.82 6.39 -0.37
N GLU A 996 31.75 5.52 -0.76
CA GLU A 996 31.60 4.51 -1.82
C GLU A 996 30.90 3.23 -1.33
N GLU A 997 30.93 2.93 -0.03
CA GLU A 997 30.20 1.78 0.56
C GLU A 997 28.71 2.08 0.78
N ARG A 998 28.27 3.33 0.60
CA ARG A 998 26.85 3.75 0.59
C ARG A 998 26.18 3.61 -0.78
N GLN A 999 26.92 3.24 -1.83
CA GLN A 999 26.40 3.13 -3.20
C GLN A 999 26.28 1.67 -3.64
N PHE A 1000 25.26 0.96 -3.15
CA PHE A 1000 24.82 -0.28 -3.78
C PHE A 1000 23.60 -0.07 -4.67
N ARG A 1001 23.77 -0.55 -5.90
CA ARG A 1001 23.03 -0.26 -7.12
C ARG A 1001 21.59 -0.74 -7.03
N GLN A 1002 20.65 0.20 -7.00
CA GLN A 1002 19.27 -0.03 -7.40
C GLN A 1002 19.08 0.44 -8.84
N SER A 1003 18.31 -0.36 -9.56
CA SER A 1003 17.95 -0.26 -10.97
C SER A 1003 17.56 1.16 -11.40
N ARG A 1004 18.46 1.84 -12.11
CA ARG A 1004 18.22 3.11 -12.82
C ARG A 1004 17.16 2.93 -13.91
N THR A 1005 16.17 3.83 -13.93
CA THR A 1005 15.07 4.08 -14.90
C THR A 1005 13.71 3.38 -14.68
N PRO A 1006 12.59 4.11 -14.92
CA PRO A 1006 11.23 3.56 -14.86
C PRO A 1006 11.02 2.47 -15.91
N ASN A 1007 10.17 1.49 -15.61
CA ASN A 1007 9.77 0.48 -16.58
C ASN A 1007 8.91 1.10 -17.69
N LEU A 1008 8.87 0.45 -18.86
CA LEU A 1008 8.12 0.92 -20.02
C LEU A 1008 6.63 1.08 -19.70
N TYR A 1009 6.09 0.26 -18.78
CA TYR A 1009 4.70 0.34 -18.32
C TYR A 1009 4.38 1.66 -17.60
N ALA A 1010 5.25 2.13 -16.70
CA ALA A 1010 5.10 3.42 -16.02
C ALA A 1010 5.21 4.58 -17.02
N LEU A 1011 6.07 4.46 -18.04
CA LEU A 1011 6.18 5.44 -19.13
C LEU A 1011 4.92 5.46 -20.01
N LEU A 1012 4.36 4.28 -20.31
CA LEU A 1012 3.10 4.11 -21.05
C LEU A 1012 1.90 4.64 -20.25
N GLN A 1013 1.93 4.50 -18.92
CA GLN A 1013 0.92 5.04 -18.01
C GLN A 1013 1.05 6.57 -17.85
N GLU A 1014 2.26 7.12 -17.76
CA GLU A 1014 2.54 8.58 -17.82
C GLU A 1014 2.06 9.19 -19.14
N ILE A 1015 2.31 8.52 -20.28
CA ILE A 1015 1.81 8.95 -21.59
C ILE A 1015 0.28 8.82 -21.66
N SER A 1016 -0.33 7.86 -20.95
CA SER A 1016 -1.78 7.72 -20.82
C SER A 1016 -2.39 8.89 -20.04
N GLU A 1017 -1.71 9.35 -18.99
CA GLU A 1017 -2.10 10.55 -18.22
C GLU A 1017 -1.89 11.84 -19.02
N LEU A 1018 -0.83 11.92 -19.85
CA LEU A 1018 -0.59 13.04 -20.76
C LEU A 1018 -1.58 13.07 -21.94
N ALA A 1019 -2.08 11.91 -22.39
CA ALA A 1019 -3.09 11.82 -23.44
C ALA A 1019 -4.52 12.15 -22.96
N LEU A 1020 -4.74 12.24 -21.64
CA LEU A 1020 -5.97 12.75 -21.02
C LEU A 1020 -6.06 14.29 -21.02
N LEU A 1021 -4.97 14.99 -21.35
CA LEU A 1021 -5.01 16.41 -21.72
C LEU A 1021 -5.58 16.55 -23.13
N ASP A 1022 -6.89 16.35 -23.25
CA ASP A 1022 -7.64 16.83 -24.40
C ASP A 1022 -7.43 18.35 -24.54
N LEU A 1023 -7.36 18.83 -25.79
CA LEU A 1023 -6.95 20.18 -26.23
C LEU A 1023 -7.86 21.35 -25.77
N SER A 1024 -8.46 21.31 -24.59
CA SER A 1024 -9.24 22.42 -24.03
C SER A 1024 -8.40 23.46 -23.28
N VAL A 1025 -7.12 23.16 -22.96
CA VAL A 1025 -6.27 24.05 -22.14
C VAL A 1025 -5.38 25.01 -22.96
N CYS A 1026 -5.35 24.90 -24.30
CA CYS A 1026 -4.52 25.78 -25.15
C CYS A 1026 -5.25 26.98 -25.80
N GLN A 1027 -6.51 27.29 -25.43
CA GLN A 1027 -7.22 28.47 -25.96
C GLN A 1027 -7.53 29.53 -24.90
N ILE A 1028 -6.57 29.94 -24.07
CA ILE A 1028 -6.70 31.21 -23.31
C ILE A 1028 -5.35 31.93 -23.27
N ARG A 1029 -4.77 32.23 -24.44
CA ARG A 1029 -3.78 33.31 -24.63
C ARG A 1029 -3.87 33.82 -26.06
N ASN A 1030 -4.84 34.70 -26.32
CA ASN A 1030 -4.70 35.83 -27.24
C ASN A 1030 -5.85 36.82 -26.98
N THR A 1031 -5.43 37.91 -26.36
CA THR A 1031 -5.99 39.26 -26.18
C THR A 1031 -7.09 39.74 -27.13
N GLU A 1032 -8.10 40.35 -26.51
CA GLU A 1032 -8.77 41.62 -26.83
C GLU A 1032 -8.37 42.35 -28.14
N GLU A 1033 -9.36 42.56 -29.00
CA GLU A 1033 -9.78 43.86 -29.61
C GLU A 1033 -10.51 43.61 -30.94
N GLN A 1034 -11.82 43.85 -30.98
CA GLN A 1034 -12.49 44.79 -31.89
C GLN A 1034 -14.02 44.60 -31.88
N THR A 1035 -14.67 45.65 -31.41
CA THR A 1035 -16.07 46.01 -31.58
C THR A 1035 -16.50 46.04 -33.05
N CYS A 1036 -17.67 45.49 -33.40
CA CYS A 1036 -18.72 46.19 -34.18
C CYS A 1036 -20.00 45.35 -34.35
N THR A 1037 -21.10 45.87 -33.79
CA THR A 1037 -22.49 45.91 -34.30
C THR A 1037 -22.86 45.10 -35.56
N ALA A 1038 -23.95 44.31 -35.50
CA ALA A 1038 -25.25 44.59 -36.16
C ALA A 1038 -26.15 43.34 -36.27
N SER A 1039 -27.34 43.45 -35.68
CA SER A 1039 -28.66 42.98 -36.14
C SER A 1039 -28.78 41.83 -37.16
N SER A 1040 -29.38 40.72 -36.74
CA SER A 1040 -30.73 40.26 -37.14
C SER A 1040 -31.02 38.88 -36.55
#